data_AF-A0A7W9W6P5-F1
#
_entry.id   AF-A0A7W9W6P5-F1
#
_cell.length_a   1.000
_cell.length_b   1.000
_cell.length_c   1.000
_cell.angle_alpha   90.00
_cell.angle_beta   90.00
_cell.angle_gamma   90.00
#
_symmetry.space_group_name_H-M   'P 1'
#
loop_
_entity.id
_entity.type
_entity.pdbx_description
1 polymer ?
#
loop_
_entity_poly.entity_id
_entity_poly.type
_entity_poly.pdbx_seq_one_letter_code
_entity_poly.pdbx_strand_id
1 'polypeptide(L)'
;MLNIIALLALSGPATSGGVYTDGTGEKHPWRVSENHTLLWDGKPFVPVGGLFQVRSWAPGATEADFADDVAALRRLKAAGITDIYLQPLKGGITLIKPAAIQRVIDAAETEGFTYGLSLADGPRTPLIGYQILPGRYLQDAPARGGLVRFPIKGLKEALWFLADPGTRQILDSGRADVVAEGARASVPGKEGRNRLVLYPERLFLPGMSDVGLPNVWEGFDKYRDELLTLFGQVKLGKGFRFFSDPLSLSLSLAGEARQVVPSGTAFQSEWALYLSHHYATIASLEEKWGLTERGSLKDFNDAALLVPLWWAEKGLPQFFHTGSKSLFPAKDAASSFWQDLENFKTESLRGYMNQLAIALKRGVAEVPVVYRSRGFSPLFSRIDPRAGFDGVGVEAYGKGVEMVAYAGAETYAQLTDAPRALWLPVLSTQEARVPQTTQPGFASKRLLFSVLDALRETGARGFYVDGARMAETARLPYDLSQQPEQLGWLGDYARQLSVMGIASAAPPRARAVFYPRTYRPLQPRPLQDGSWWLPTDREYALYNFGAAGRAYSLSEPEGPVFYLWNPTETRQIKLKIPKQASLAGAPPLAWLPAERGVRTKDTLTLTIGPEPVRLYNFPSLPLPQEAFPELMARAETLVAALNKRKLNEAALFTIELHNLKQRYKSKSDITTTAYQSLVELQGKVDRMNLLLRPYLWIEAEDITGYTFDMIDERVGASGGRVLVSTSRPTDATFPAATFPISINAENSLRLYIAATPGANFRVLLDGQPYGGTDAPVPRPIGEPFAVGTLVWYDCGAVVMPRGAHQLEIRAEGALSLDAMLLTPPGYVPRGPMPPPFLP
;
A
#
# COMPACT_ATOMS: atom_id res chain seq x y z
N MET A 1 -32.15 -44.83 11.76
CA MET A 1 -32.94 -43.68 11.26
C MET A 1 -31.98 -42.56 10.94
N LEU A 2 -31.88 -42.22 9.65
CA LEU A 2 -31.10 -41.11 9.13
C LEU A 2 -31.57 -39.77 9.73
N ASN A 3 -30.65 -38.89 10.08
CA ASN A 3 -30.92 -37.45 10.20
C ASN A 3 -29.81 -36.66 9.51
N ILE A 4 -30.03 -36.48 8.20
CA ILE A 4 -29.78 -35.31 7.35
C ILE A 4 -28.72 -34.34 7.90
N ILE A 5 -27.48 -34.52 7.45
CA ILE A 5 -26.52 -33.42 7.29
C ILE A 5 -27.12 -32.53 6.19
N ALA A 6 -27.62 -31.36 6.56
CA ALA A 6 -27.98 -30.33 5.59
C ALA A 6 -26.70 -29.87 4.91
N LEU A 7 -26.47 -30.40 3.71
CA LEU A 7 -25.50 -29.89 2.75
C LEU A 7 -25.98 -28.48 2.37
N LEU A 8 -25.50 -27.46 3.09
CA LEU A 8 -25.52 -26.08 2.60
C LEU A 8 -24.67 -26.08 1.33
N ALA A 9 -25.33 -26.11 0.18
CA ALA A 9 -24.68 -25.83 -1.10
C ALA A 9 -24.17 -24.39 -1.04
N LEU A 10 -22.92 -24.23 -0.62
CA LEU A 10 -22.14 -23.02 -0.80
C LEU A 10 -22.17 -22.74 -2.31
N SER A 11 -22.88 -21.70 -2.72
CA SER A 11 -22.69 -21.16 -4.06
C SER A 11 -21.28 -20.57 -4.07
N GLY A 12 -20.36 -21.28 -4.74
CA GLY A 12 -19.03 -20.76 -5.00
C GLY A 12 -19.09 -19.39 -5.69
N PRO A 13 -18.00 -18.62 -5.69
CA PRO A 13 -17.96 -17.35 -6.39
C PRO A 13 -18.38 -17.55 -7.85
N ALA A 14 -18.97 -16.52 -8.45
CA ALA A 14 -19.13 -16.52 -9.91
C ALA A 14 -17.77 -16.82 -10.55
N THR A 15 -17.73 -17.59 -11.64
CA THR A 15 -16.46 -17.91 -12.32
C THR A 15 -16.28 -16.98 -13.50
N SER A 16 -15.08 -16.42 -13.67
CA SER A 16 -14.71 -15.75 -14.91
C SER A 16 -14.56 -16.79 -16.02
N GLY A 17 -15.06 -16.53 -17.21
CA GLY A 17 -14.98 -17.47 -18.33
C GLY A 17 -15.45 -16.86 -19.64
N GLY A 18 -15.20 -17.59 -20.72
CA GLY A 18 -15.54 -17.20 -22.08
C GLY A 18 -15.16 -18.26 -23.12
N VAL A 19 -15.34 -17.94 -24.40
CA VAL A 19 -14.95 -18.81 -25.52
C VAL A 19 -14.12 -18.04 -26.54
N TYR A 20 -12.82 -18.28 -26.57
CA TYR A 20 -11.95 -17.71 -27.59
C TYR A 20 -12.18 -18.40 -28.93
N THR A 21 -12.27 -17.64 -30.03
CA THR A 21 -12.28 -18.20 -31.38
C THR A 21 -10.98 -17.78 -32.07
N ASP A 22 -10.16 -18.75 -32.46
CA ASP A 22 -8.86 -18.48 -33.06
C ASP A 22 -8.95 -18.01 -34.53
N GLY A 23 -7.81 -17.63 -35.11
CA GLY A 23 -7.73 -17.20 -36.51
C GLY A 23 -8.11 -18.27 -37.55
N THR A 24 -8.29 -19.54 -37.14
CA THR A 24 -8.79 -20.63 -37.99
C THR A 24 -10.28 -20.90 -37.80
N GLY A 25 -10.90 -20.29 -36.78
CA GLY A 25 -12.29 -20.50 -36.39
C GLY A 25 -12.51 -21.57 -35.32
N GLU A 26 -11.43 -22.17 -34.79
CA GLU A 26 -11.51 -23.13 -33.68
C GLU A 26 -11.90 -22.43 -32.38
N LYS A 27 -12.75 -23.09 -31.58
CA LYS A 27 -13.29 -22.53 -30.34
C LYS A 27 -12.62 -23.14 -29.13
N HIS A 28 -12.11 -22.28 -28.26
CA HIS A 28 -11.40 -22.62 -27.04
C HIS A 28 -12.15 -22.10 -25.80
N PRO A 29 -12.99 -22.92 -25.15
CA PRO A 29 -13.62 -22.53 -23.90
C PRO A 29 -12.58 -22.38 -22.78
N TRP A 30 -12.69 -21.31 -22.01
CA TRP A 30 -11.86 -21.07 -20.84
C TRP A 30 -12.68 -20.61 -19.64
N ARG A 31 -12.15 -20.88 -18.45
CA ARG A 31 -12.71 -20.36 -17.19
C ARG A 31 -11.65 -20.32 -16.10
N VAL A 32 -11.86 -19.51 -15.08
CA VAL A 32 -11.01 -19.48 -13.89
C VAL A 32 -11.66 -20.29 -12.77
N SER A 33 -10.90 -21.20 -12.17
CA SER A 33 -11.34 -21.99 -11.02
C SER A 33 -11.27 -21.19 -9.71
N GLU A 34 -11.90 -21.69 -8.66
CA GLU A 34 -11.79 -21.14 -7.29
C GLU A 34 -10.36 -21.15 -6.74
N ASN A 35 -9.43 -21.83 -7.41
CA ASN A 35 -8.02 -21.90 -7.03
C ASN A 35 -7.18 -20.84 -7.73
N HIS A 36 -7.83 -19.87 -8.39
CA HIS A 36 -7.20 -18.86 -9.21
C HIS A 36 -6.41 -19.43 -10.38
N THR A 37 -6.75 -20.64 -10.85
CA THR A 37 -6.12 -21.29 -12.01
C THR A 37 -6.94 -21.05 -13.26
N LEU A 38 -6.29 -20.65 -14.36
CA LEU A 38 -6.93 -20.64 -15.68
C LEU A 38 -7.12 -22.08 -16.17
N LEU A 39 -8.34 -22.42 -16.56
CA LEU A 39 -8.66 -23.65 -17.26
C LEU A 39 -8.87 -23.31 -18.74
N TRP A 40 -8.12 -23.96 -19.61
CA TRP A 40 -8.18 -23.81 -21.07
C TRP A 40 -8.55 -25.15 -21.69
N ASP A 41 -9.62 -25.19 -22.48
CA ASP A 41 -10.17 -26.44 -23.05
C ASP A 41 -10.42 -27.51 -21.97
N GLY A 42 -10.88 -27.05 -20.79
CA GLY A 42 -11.13 -27.88 -19.62
C GLY A 42 -9.88 -28.34 -18.86
N LYS A 43 -8.67 -28.03 -19.34
CA LYS A 43 -7.40 -28.42 -18.73
C LYS A 43 -6.76 -27.25 -17.97
N PRO A 44 -6.14 -27.48 -16.80
CA PRO A 44 -5.40 -26.43 -16.10
C PRO A 44 -4.22 -25.91 -16.93
N PHE A 45 -4.17 -24.58 -17.09
CA PHE A 45 -3.07 -23.86 -17.73
C PHE A 45 -2.22 -23.19 -16.64
N VAL A 46 -1.03 -23.74 -16.41
CA VAL A 46 -0.04 -23.24 -15.42
C VAL A 46 1.26 -22.96 -16.17
N PRO A 47 1.37 -21.81 -16.84
CA PRO A 47 2.53 -21.50 -17.69
C PRO A 47 3.80 -21.38 -16.85
N VAL A 48 4.94 -21.80 -17.42
CA VAL A 48 6.27 -21.52 -16.87
C VAL A 48 7.16 -21.01 -18.00
N GLY A 49 7.48 -19.72 -17.94
CA GLY A 49 8.36 -19.08 -18.90
C GLY A 49 8.63 -17.63 -18.54
N GLY A 50 8.45 -16.69 -19.46
CA GLY A 50 8.79 -15.30 -19.14
C GLY A 50 8.37 -14.23 -20.13
N LEU A 51 8.68 -12.99 -19.73
CA LEU A 51 8.54 -11.80 -20.56
C LEU A 51 9.49 -11.85 -21.76
N PHE A 52 8.94 -11.69 -22.96
CA PHE A 52 9.68 -11.54 -24.21
C PHE A 52 9.51 -10.12 -24.75
N GLN A 53 10.54 -9.29 -24.60
CA GLN A 53 10.57 -7.98 -25.24
C GLN A 53 10.91 -8.10 -26.73
N VAL A 54 9.98 -7.67 -27.57
CA VAL A 54 10.10 -7.82 -29.03
C VAL A 54 10.91 -6.66 -29.62
N ARG A 55 12.08 -6.97 -30.20
CA ARG A 55 12.98 -5.96 -30.79
C ARG A 55 12.42 -5.37 -32.07
N SER A 56 11.82 -6.22 -32.91
CA SER A 56 11.21 -5.82 -34.18
C SER A 56 9.99 -4.91 -34.06
N TRP A 57 9.52 -4.67 -32.83
CA TRP A 57 8.46 -3.72 -32.51
C TRP A 57 8.97 -2.31 -32.16
N ALA A 58 10.29 -2.12 -32.03
CA ALA A 58 10.85 -0.80 -31.77
C ALA A 58 10.68 0.15 -32.98
N PRO A 59 10.54 1.47 -32.75
CA PRO A 59 10.62 2.44 -33.83
C PRO A 59 11.94 2.31 -34.61
N GLY A 60 11.84 2.18 -35.94
CA GLY A 60 13.02 2.02 -36.81
C GLY A 60 13.63 0.62 -36.82
N ALA A 61 12.94 -0.39 -36.27
CA ALA A 61 13.41 -1.77 -36.29
C ALA A 61 13.70 -2.29 -37.72
N THR A 62 14.70 -3.16 -37.79
CA THR A 62 15.24 -3.71 -39.04
C THR A 62 14.88 -5.19 -39.22
N GLU A 63 15.14 -5.74 -40.40
CA GLU A 63 15.03 -7.20 -40.62
C GLU A 63 15.98 -8.01 -39.73
N ALA A 64 17.12 -7.43 -39.34
CA ALA A 64 18.03 -8.07 -38.39
C ALA A 64 17.40 -8.18 -36.99
N ASP A 65 16.62 -7.19 -36.57
CA ASP A 65 15.90 -7.25 -35.28
C ASP A 65 14.82 -8.35 -35.29
N PHE A 66 14.10 -8.50 -36.41
CA PHE A 66 13.13 -9.60 -36.55
C PHE A 66 13.82 -10.97 -36.59
N ALA A 67 14.92 -11.11 -37.34
CA ALA A 67 15.69 -12.35 -37.38
C ALA A 67 16.23 -12.73 -35.98
N ASP A 68 16.65 -11.74 -35.18
CA ASP A 68 17.08 -11.95 -33.81
C ASP A 68 15.93 -12.33 -32.86
N ASP A 69 14.73 -11.76 -33.04
CA ASP A 69 13.52 -12.19 -32.31
C ASP A 69 13.23 -13.68 -32.58
N VAL A 70 13.22 -14.09 -33.85
CA VAL A 70 13.02 -15.51 -34.25
C VAL A 70 14.11 -16.41 -33.69
N ALA A 71 15.37 -15.97 -33.72
CA ALA A 71 16.48 -16.73 -33.16
C ALA A 71 16.33 -16.94 -31.64
N ALA A 72 15.85 -15.93 -30.91
CA ALA A 72 15.57 -16.08 -29.47
C ALA A 72 14.39 -17.00 -29.19
N LEU A 73 13.31 -16.95 -29.96
CA LEU A 73 12.20 -17.91 -29.83
C LEU A 73 12.71 -19.35 -29.99
N ARG A 74 13.57 -19.60 -30.98
CA ARG A 74 14.18 -20.93 -31.17
C ARG A 74 15.07 -21.36 -30.00
N ARG A 75 15.83 -20.43 -29.40
CA ARG A 75 16.63 -20.71 -28.19
C ARG A 75 15.76 -21.07 -26.99
N LEU A 76 14.66 -20.35 -26.77
CA LEU A 76 13.70 -20.65 -25.70
C LEU A 76 13.08 -22.04 -25.89
N LYS A 77 12.62 -22.34 -27.10
CA LYS A 77 12.06 -23.65 -27.45
C LYS A 77 13.07 -24.78 -27.24
N ALA A 78 14.33 -24.58 -27.63
CA ALA A 78 15.39 -25.56 -27.42
C ALA A 78 15.64 -25.85 -25.93
N ALA A 79 15.38 -24.88 -25.04
CA ALA A 79 15.42 -25.06 -23.59
C ALA A 79 14.11 -25.62 -22.99
N GLY A 80 13.10 -25.88 -23.82
CA GLY A 80 11.78 -26.38 -23.38
C GLY A 80 10.85 -25.28 -22.85
N ILE A 81 11.14 -24.01 -23.14
CA ILE A 81 10.30 -22.87 -22.74
C ILE A 81 9.43 -22.46 -23.92
N THR A 82 8.12 -22.64 -23.78
CA THR A 82 7.13 -22.32 -24.84
C THR A 82 6.00 -21.40 -24.36
N ASP A 83 5.98 -21.03 -23.09
CA ASP A 83 5.01 -20.08 -22.54
C ASP A 83 5.66 -18.70 -22.39
N ILE A 84 5.20 -17.71 -23.16
CA ILE A 84 5.74 -16.35 -23.09
C ILE A 84 4.62 -15.32 -23.05
N TYR A 85 4.96 -14.07 -22.77
CA TYR A 85 4.12 -12.96 -23.22
C TYR A 85 4.97 -11.92 -23.93
N LEU A 86 4.44 -11.43 -25.04
CA LEU A 86 5.12 -10.47 -25.90
C LEU A 86 4.85 -9.07 -25.39
N GLN A 87 5.89 -8.23 -25.29
CA GLN A 87 5.75 -6.85 -24.86
C GLN A 87 6.50 -5.89 -25.80
N PRO A 88 5.91 -4.74 -26.13
CA PRO A 88 6.62 -3.61 -26.75
C PRO A 88 7.81 -3.15 -25.90
N LEU A 89 8.89 -2.74 -26.58
CA LEU A 89 10.05 -2.15 -25.91
C LEU A 89 9.78 -0.74 -25.37
N LYS A 90 9.13 0.11 -26.18
CA LYS A 90 8.81 1.49 -25.82
C LYS A 90 7.50 1.92 -26.46
N GLY A 91 6.78 2.82 -25.78
CA GLY A 91 5.70 3.60 -26.36
C GLY A 91 4.35 2.88 -26.53
N GLY A 92 4.24 1.60 -26.18
CA GLY A 92 2.98 0.84 -26.18
C GLY A 92 2.60 0.21 -27.53
N ILE A 93 1.67 -0.74 -27.49
CA ILE A 93 1.32 -1.57 -28.65
C ILE A 93 0.67 -0.81 -29.81
N THR A 94 -0.06 0.27 -29.52
CA THR A 94 -0.75 1.10 -30.54
C THR A 94 0.21 1.85 -31.47
N LEU A 95 1.51 1.94 -31.14
CA LEU A 95 2.53 2.52 -32.04
C LEU A 95 3.08 1.51 -33.05
N ILE A 96 2.80 0.23 -32.88
CA ILE A 96 3.40 -0.82 -33.68
C ILE A 96 2.55 -1.04 -34.92
N LYS A 97 3.20 -1.13 -36.08
CA LYS A 97 2.50 -1.44 -37.33
C LYS A 97 1.86 -2.83 -37.23
N PRO A 98 0.57 -3.01 -37.62
CA PRO A 98 -0.12 -4.30 -37.55
C PRO A 98 0.67 -5.46 -38.18
N ALA A 99 1.30 -5.22 -39.34
CA ALA A 99 2.10 -6.22 -40.04
C ALA A 99 3.35 -6.69 -39.25
N ALA A 100 3.95 -5.82 -38.44
CA ALA A 100 5.07 -6.19 -37.57
C ALA A 100 4.61 -7.03 -36.38
N ILE A 101 3.42 -6.74 -35.84
CA ILE A 101 2.78 -7.58 -34.82
C ILE A 101 2.49 -8.97 -35.41
N GLN A 102 1.85 -9.02 -36.60
CA GLN A 102 1.49 -10.26 -37.27
C GLN A 102 2.71 -11.15 -37.52
N ARG A 103 3.82 -10.60 -38.04
CA ARG A 103 5.04 -11.38 -38.31
C ARG A 103 5.61 -12.09 -37.08
N VAL A 104 5.59 -11.43 -35.91
CA VAL A 104 6.12 -12.01 -34.67
C VAL A 104 5.14 -13.05 -34.11
N ILE A 105 3.84 -12.80 -34.21
CA ILE A 105 2.81 -13.79 -33.87
C ILE A 105 2.94 -15.03 -34.74
N ASP A 106 3.05 -14.88 -36.06
CA ASP A 106 3.22 -15.99 -36.99
C ASP A 106 4.47 -16.81 -36.68
N ALA A 107 5.58 -16.14 -36.30
CA ALA A 107 6.80 -16.80 -35.88
C ALA A 107 6.61 -17.59 -34.57
N ALA A 108 5.94 -17.00 -33.57
CA ALA A 108 5.64 -17.68 -32.31
C ALA A 108 4.73 -18.91 -32.51
N GLU A 109 3.68 -18.77 -33.33
CA GLU A 109 2.76 -19.86 -33.68
C GLU A 109 3.45 -20.97 -34.47
N THR A 110 4.30 -20.61 -35.44
CA THR A 110 5.11 -21.57 -36.23
C THR A 110 6.03 -22.39 -35.32
N GLU A 111 6.61 -21.73 -34.30
CA GLU A 111 7.47 -22.41 -33.35
C GLU A 111 6.69 -23.16 -32.24
N GLY A 112 5.36 -23.00 -32.18
CA GLY A 112 4.49 -23.72 -31.25
C GLY A 112 4.38 -23.09 -29.86
N PHE A 113 4.56 -21.78 -29.75
CA PHE A 113 4.44 -21.06 -28.48
C PHE A 113 2.99 -20.84 -28.07
N THR A 114 2.77 -20.90 -26.76
CA THR A 114 1.60 -20.30 -26.12
C THR A 114 1.98 -18.90 -25.67
N TYR A 115 1.17 -17.88 -25.99
CA TYR A 115 1.53 -16.50 -25.70
C TYR A 115 0.39 -15.62 -25.19
N GLY A 116 0.76 -14.68 -24.33
CA GLY A 116 -0.03 -13.48 -24.05
C GLY A 116 0.51 -12.25 -24.79
N LEU A 117 -0.29 -11.18 -24.83
CA LEU A 117 0.13 -9.87 -25.32
C LEU A 117 0.05 -8.86 -24.18
N SER A 118 1.19 -8.34 -23.74
CA SER A 118 1.22 -7.16 -22.88
C SER A 118 1.07 -5.93 -23.77
N LEU A 119 -0.01 -5.18 -23.57
CA LEU A 119 -0.23 -3.97 -24.37
C LEU A 119 0.80 -2.91 -23.97
N ALA A 120 1.12 -2.83 -22.68
CA ALA A 120 2.08 -1.88 -22.12
C ALA A 120 1.81 -0.44 -22.59
N ASP A 121 0.54 -0.09 -22.69
CA ASP A 121 0.05 1.07 -23.42
C ASP A 121 -1.12 1.72 -22.68
N GLY A 122 -1.50 2.92 -23.07
CA GLY A 122 -2.60 3.64 -22.47
C GLY A 122 -2.92 4.93 -23.21
N PRO A 123 -3.90 5.69 -22.71
CA PRO A 123 -4.24 6.99 -23.24
C PRO A 123 -3.01 7.90 -23.39
N ARG A 124 -2.83 8.44 -24.61
CA ARG A 124 -1.72 9.35 -24.94
C ARG A 124 -2.01 10.82 -24.64
N THR A 125 -3.27 11.15 -24.35
CA THR A 125 -3.63 12.48 -23.87
C THR A 125 -2.87 12.73 -22.57
N PRO A 126 -2.03 13.77 -22.46
CA PRO A 126 -1.35 14.06 -21.21
C PRO A 126 -2.35 14.31 -20.08
N LEU A 127 -2.01 13.89 -18.86
CA LEU A 127 -2.75 14.31 -17.68
C LEU A 127 -2.32 15.73 -17.33
N ILE A 128 -3.28 16.63 -17.11
CA ILE A 128 -3.03 17.96 -16.59
C ILE A 128 -3.66 18.04 -15.21
N GLY A 129 -2.93 18.55 -14.23
CA GLY A 129 -3.45 18.70 -12.88
C GLY A 129 -2.57 19.51 -11.95
N TYR A 130 -3.18 20.00 -10.88
CA TYR A 130 -2.47 20.69 -9.80
C TYR A 130 -1.81 19.66 -8.89
N GLN A 131 -0.49 19.80 -8.67
CA GLN A 131 0.24 18.99 -7.71
C GLN A 131 0.28 19.69 -6.35
N ILE A 132 -0.43 19.13 -5.38
CA ILE A 132 -0.59 19.72 -4.04
C ILE A 132 0.47 19.15 -3.10
N LEU A 133 1.67 19.70 -3.21
CA LEU A 133 2.81 19.39 -2.34
C LEU A 133 3.36 20.67 -1.72
N PRO A 134 2.57 21.35 -0.85
CA PRO A 134 2.93 22.67 -0.33
C PRO A 134 4.26 22.67 0.42
N GLY A 135 4.60 21.59 1.15
CA GLY A 135 5.90 21.48 1.82
C GLY A 135 7.10 21.37 0.87
N ARG A 136 6.93 20.70 -0.29
CA ARG A 136 7.98 20.57 -1.32
C ARG A 136 8.24 21.89 -2.04
N TYR A 137 7.19 22.68 -2.25
CA TYR A 137 7.24 23.94 -2.98
C TYR A 137 7.12 25.16 -2.06
N LEU A 138 7.75 25.07 -0.88
CA LEU A 138 7.83 26.11 0.14
C LEU A 138 9.20 26.77 0.12
N GLN A 139 9.24 28.10 0.15
CA GLN A 139 10.47 28.88 0.38
C GLN A 139 10.21 30.04 1.36
N ASP A 140 11.27 30.54 1.98
CA ASP A 140 11.22 31.83 2.68
C ASP A 140 11.04 32.96 1.67
N ALA A 141 10.08 33.85 1.92
CA ALA A 141 9.85 34.99 1.04
C ALA A 141 10.91 36.08 1.30
N PRO A 142 11.48 36.71 0.26
CA PRO A 142 12.40 37.83 0.43
C PRO A 142 11.68 39.01 1.10
N ALA A 143 12.22 39.51 2.23
CA ALA A 143 11.59 40.61 2.97
C ALA A 143 11.38 41.89 2.14
N ARG A 144 12.29 42.18 1.20
CA ARG A 144 12.20 43.32 0.28
C ARG A 144 11.42 43.01 -1.00
N GLY A 145 10.88 41.80 -1.12
CA GLY A 145 10.34 41.28 -2.38
C GLY A 145 11.44 40.94 -3.38
N GLY A 146 11.02 40.45 -4.53
CA GLY A 146 11.91 40.08 -5.63
C GLY A 146 11.51 38.79 -6.31
N LEU A 147 12.42 38.29 -7.15
CA LEU A 147 12.22 37.10 -7.95
C LEU A 147 12.64 35.85 -7.17
N VAL A 148 11.72 34.90 -7.02
CA VAL A 148 11.98 33.59 -6.43
C VAL A 148 11.82 32.51 -7.49
N ARG A 149 12.73 31.52 -7.51
CA ARG A 149 12.78 30.49 -8.55
C ARG A 149 12.42 29.12 -7.99
N PHE A 150 11.65 28.36 -8.77
CA PHE A 150 11.29 26.97 -8.46
C PHE A 150 11.62 26.08 -9.66
N PRO A 151 12.64 25.20 -9.57
CA PRO A 151 13.02 24.34 -10.69
C PRO A 151 12.06 23.14 -10.81
N ILE A 152 10.96 23.34 -11.54
CA ILE A 152 9.88 22.36 -11.71
C ILE A 152 9.75 21.99 -13.18
N LYS A 153 9.79 20.68 -13.48
CA LYS A 153 9.62 20.17 -14.84
C LYS A 153 8.15 19.97 -15.20
N GLY A 154 7.84 20.13 -16.50
CA GLY A 154 6.52 19.88 -17.05
C GLY A 154 5.47 20.86 -16.54
N LEU A 155 5.83 22.13 -16.37
CA LEU A 155 4.94 23.15 -15.83
C LEU A 155 4.05 23.72 -16.93
N LYS A 156 2.74 23.80 -16.68
CA LYS A 156 1.78 24.51 -17.53
C LYS A 156 1.47 25.88 -16.96
N GLU A 157 1.19 25.93 -15.66
CA GLU A 157 0.92 27.15 -14.90
C GLU A 157 1.44 26.96 -13.46
N ALA A 158 1.71 28.04 -12.74
CA ALA A 158 1.97 27.97 -11.31
C ALA A 158 1.35 29.16 -10.58
N LEU A 159 0.63 28.86 -9.50
CA LEU A 159 0.11 29.86 -8.57
C LEU A 159 1.10 30.01 -7.43
N TRP A 160 1.37 31.24 -7.00
CA TRP A 160 2.11 31.50 -5.78
C TRP A 160 1.21 32.22 -4.77
N PHE A 161 1.44 31.89 -3.50
CA PHE A 161 0.79 32.54 -2.37
C PHE A 161 1.85 32.92 -1.36
N LEU A 162 1.78 34.17 -0.91
CA LEU A 162 2.54 34.66 0.21
C LEU A 162 1.66 34.51 1.45
N ALA A 163 2.16 33.82 2.47
CA ALA A 163 1.40 33.54 3.68
C ALA A 163 2.19 33.81 4.95
N ASP A 164 1.46 34.19 5.99
CA ASP A 164 1.99 34.25 7.35
C ASP A 164 2.23 32.83 7.87
N PRO A 165 3.44 32.50 8.36
CA PRO A 165 3.76 31.13 8.79
C PRO A 165 3.04 30.68 10.06
N GLY A 166 2.57 31.61 10.90
CA GLY A 166 1.90 31.29 12.16
C GLY A 166 0.40 31.06 12.00
N THR A 167 -0.26 31.95 11.27
CA THR A 167 -1.71 31.93 11.05
C THR A 167 -2.11 31.19 9.77
N ARG A 168 -1.17 30.97 8.84
CA ARG A 168 -1.41 30.45 7.48
C ARG A 168 -2.36 31.35 6.66
N GLN A 169 -2.53 32.60 7.06
CA GLN A 169 -3.31 33.58 6.33
C GLN A 169 -2.57 34.02 5.08
N ILE A 170 -3.29 34.11 3.96
CA ILE A 170 -2.76 34.62 2.69
C ILE A 170 -2.64 36.15 2.78
N LEU A 171 -1.43 36.64 2.54
CA LEU A 171 -1.07 38.06 2.53
C LEU A 171 -1.05 38.64 1.12
N ASP A 172 -0.73 37.80 0.14
CA ASP A 172 -0.69 38.15 -1.28
C ASP A 172 -0.72 36.89 -2.14
N SER A 173 -1.05 37.03 -3.42
CA SER A 173 -1.06 35.90 -4.35
C SER A 173 -0.88 36.36 -5.79
N GLY A 174 -0.43 35.45 -6.64
CA GLY A 174 -0.32 35.73 -8.06
C GLY A 174 0.02 34.49 -8.87
N ARG A 175 0.35 34.72 -10.14
CA ARG A 175 0.85 33.70 -11.05
C ARG A 175 2.34 33.86 -11.20
N ALA A 176 3.04 32.74 -11.29
CA ALA A 176 4.46 32.72 -11.61
C ALA A 176 4.66 32.65 -13.13
N ASP A 177 5.72 33.27 -13.62
CA ASP A 177 6.14 33.12 -15.00
C ASP A 177 6.71 31.72 -15.21
N VAL A 178 6.20 31.00 -16.21
CA VAL A 178 6.72 29.69 -16.61
C VAL A 178 7.87 29.89 -17.60
N VAL A 179 9.04 29.36 -17.26
CA VAL A 179 10.28 29.43 -18.04
C VAL A 179 10.87 28.04 -18.23
N ALA A 180 11.86 27.88 -19.11
CA ALA A 180 12.44 26.58 -19.43
C ALA A 180 13.01 25.85 -18.20
N GLU A 181 13.57 26.59 -17.25
CA GLU A 181 14.12 26.04 -16.01
C GLU A 181 13.08 25.83 -14.89
N GLY A 182 11.82 26.24 -15.06
CA GLY A 182 10.76 26.07 -14.05
C GLY A 182 9.84 27.28 -13.89
N ALA A 183 9.52 27.65 -12.64
CA ALA A 183 8.68 28.80 -12.32
C ALA A 183 9.50 29.97 -11.74
N ARG A 184 9.09 31.20 -12.08
CA ARG A 184 9.63 32.44 -11.52
C ARG A 184 8.50 33.26 -10.90
N ALA A 185 8.48 33.37 -9.58
CA ALA A 185 7.49 34.15 -8.84
C ALA A 185 8.05 35.55 -8.53
N SER A 186 7.38 36.59 -9.01
CA SER A 186 7.68 37.98 -8.62
C SER A 186 6.87 38.34 -7.39
N VAL A 187 7.52 38.35 -6.22
CA VAL A 187 6.87 38.48 -4.92
C VAL A 187 7.04 39.90 -4.39
N PRO A 188 5.97 40.56 -3.92
CA PRO A 188 6.09 41.87 -3.30
C PRO A 188 6.79 41.79 -1.94
N GLY A 189 7.49 42.88 -1.58
CA GLY A 189 8.04 43.02 -0.23
C GLY A 189 6.94 43.19 0.81
N LYS A 190 7.01 42.40 1.87
CA LYS A 190 6.12 42.49 3.03
C LYS A 190 6.96 42.34 4.30
N GLU A 191 6.61 43.11 5.32
CA GLU A 191 7.25 43.00 6.63
C GLU A 191 6.97 41.64 7.27
N GLY A 192 7.88 41.21 8.14
CA GLY A 192 7.80 39.92 8.82
C GLY A 192 8.48 38.76 8.08
N ARG A 193 8.51 37.60 8.73
CA ARG A 193 9.00 36.36 8.14
C ARG A 193 7.84 35.69 7.43
N ASN A 194 7.74 35.88 6.12
CA ASN A 194 6.65 35.34 5.32
C ASN A 194 7.11 34.10 4.54
N ARG A 195 6.17 33.21 4.24
CA ARG A 195 6.42 32.00 3.45
C ARG A 195 5.81 32.14 2.07
N LEU A 196 6.58 31.78 1.05
CA LEU A 196 6.11 31.65 -0.31
C LEU A 196 5.82 30.18 -0.59
N VAL A 197 4.59 29.89 -1.01
CA VAL A 197 4.15 28.54 -1.40
C VAL A 197 3.75 28.56 -2.86
N LEU A 198 4.25 27.60 -3.64
CA LEU A 198 3.88 27.43 -5.05
C LEU A 198 2.96 26.21 -5.24
N TYR A 199 1.92 26.36 -6.05
CA TYR A 199 1.00 25.30 -6.47
C TYR A 199 1.09 25.14 -7.98
N PRO A 200 1.94 24.22 -8.49
CA PRO A 200 2.12 24.03 -9.92
C PRO A 200 0.97 23.21 -10.53
N GLU A 201 0.42 23.70 -11.64
CA GLU A 201 -0.35 22.89 -12.59
C GLU A 201 0.64 22.26 -13.57
N ARG A 202 0.78 20.94 -13.52
CA ARG A 202 1.76 20.20 -14.29
C ARG A 202 1.10 19.42 -15.43
N LEU A 203 1.87 19.28 -16.50
CA LEU A 203 1.65 18.37 -17.60
C LEU A 203 2.41 17.07 -17.32
N PHE A 204 1.68 15.99 -17.09
CA PHE A 204 2.22 14.65 -16.90
C PHE A 204 2.11 13.90 -18.23
N LEU A 205 3.26 13.73 -18.89
CA LEU A 205 3.33 13.05 -20.17
C LEU A 205 3.15 11.53 -20.01
N PRO A 206 2.44 10.86 -20.94
CA PRO A 206 2.29 9.41 -20.93
C PRO A 206 3.66 8.72 -20.93
N GLY A 207 3.81 7.67 -20.12
CA GLY A 207 5.04 6.87 -20.03
C GLY A 207 6.17 7.53 -19.23
N MET A 208 6.01 8.75 -18.72
CA MET A 208 6.91 9.31 -17.71
C MET A 208 6.53 8.77 -16.33
N SER A 209 7.52 8.32 -15.56
CA SER A 209 7.36 7.59 -14.29
C SER A 209 6.75 8.38 -13.14
N ASP A 210 6.56 9.69 -13.29
CA ASP A 210 6.44 10.59 -12.14
C ASP A 210 5.14 10.38 -11.33
N VAL A 211 4.02 10.02 -11.97
CA VAL A 211 2.72 9.90 -11.29
C VAL A 211 2.09 8.51 -11.42
N GLY A 212 2.32 7.79 -12.51
CA GLY A 212 1.69 6.47 -12.71
C GLY A 212 0.18 6.49 -12.96
N LEU A 213 -0.43 7.68 -13.09
CA LEU A 213 -1.85 7.85 -13.36
C LEU A 213 -2.07 8.23 -14.84
N PRO A 214 -2.62 7.34 -15.70
CA PRO A 214 -2.97 7.70 -17.07
C PRO A 214 -4.19 8.62 -17.12
N ASN A 215 -4.26 9.45 -18.15
CA ASN A 215 -5.43 10.28 -18.39
C ASN A 215 -6.56 9.50 -19.08
N VAL A 216 -7.29 8.70 -18.29
CA VAL A 216 -8.44 7.94 -18.81
C VAL A 216 -9.61 8.85 -19.17
N TRP A 217 -9.85 9.92 -18.41
CA TRP A 217 -11.02 10.77 -18.58
C TRP A 217 -11.07 11.47 -19.93
N GLU A 218 -9.96 12.05 -20.39
CA GLU A 218 -9.93 12.71 -21.69
C GLU A 218 -9.48 11.81 -22.85
N GLY A 219 -8.78 10.70 -22.57
CA GLY A 219 -8.08 9.93 -23.62
C GLY A 219 -8.57 8.50 -23.84
N PHE A 220 -9.49 7.99 -23.01
CA PHE A 220 -9.89 6.58 -23.05
C PHE A 220 -10.54 6.15 -24.36
N ASP A 221 -11.55 6.89 -24.84
CA ASP A 221 -12.32 6.48 -26.03
C ASP A 221 -11.43 6.38 -27.26
N LYS A 222 -10.60 7.40 -27.50
CA LYS A 222 -9.64 7.40 -28.59
C LYS A 222 -8.68 6.20 -28.48
N TYR A 223 -8.16 5.95 -27.29
CA TYR A 223 -7.24 4.82 -27.06
C TYR A 223 -7.92 3.46 -27.27
N ARG A 224 -9.14 3.28 -26.78
CA ARG A 224 -9.95 2.07 -27.02
C ARG A 224 -10.12 1.84 -28.52
N ASP A 225 -10.50 2.87 -29.26
CA ASP A 225 -10.80 2.76 -30.69
C ASP A 225 -9.51 2.50 -31.51
N GLU A 226 -8.38 3.07 -31.12
CA GLU A 226 -7.06 2.77 -31.68
C GLU A 226 -6.67 1.30 -31.47
N LEU A 227 -6.89 0.76 -30.26
CA LEU A 227 -6.66 -0.65 -29.97
C LEU A 227 -7.55 -1.58 -30.82
N LEU A 228 -8.85 -1.30 -30.89
CA LEU A 228 -9.78 -2.09 -31.68
C LEU A 228 -9.43 -2.04 -33.17
N THR A 229 -9.03 -0.87 -33.67
CA THR A 229 -8.59 -0.68 -35.06
C THR A 229 -7.31 -1.43 -35.37
N LEU A 230 -6.34 -1.41 -34.46
CA LEU A 230 -5.08 -2.16 -34.57
C LEU A 230 -5.35 -3.65 -34.66
N PHE A 231 -6.10 -4.19 -33.70
CA PHE A 231 -6.35 -5.62 -33.61
C PHE A 231 -7.36 -6.13 -34.65
N GLY A 232 -8.19 -5.27 -35.23
CA GLY A 232 -8.98 -5.61 -36.41
C GLY A 232 -8.13 -5.99 -37.65
N GLN A 233 -6.82 -5.69 -37.61
CA GLN A 233 -5.87 -6.01 -38.68
C GLN A 233 -4.87 -7.11 -38.30
N VAL A 234 -4.96 -7.66 -37.08
CA VAL A 234 -4.06 -8.69 -36.57
C VAL A 234 -4.86 -9.96 -36.31
N LYS A 235 -4.42 -11.08 -36.90
CA LYS A 235 -5.01 -12.40 -36.70
C LYS A 235 -4.27 -13.10 -35.56
N LEU A 236 -4.98 -13.31 -34.46
CA LEU A 236 -4.49 -14.05 -33.30
C LEU A 236 -4.71 -15.54 -33.54
N GLY A 237 -3.68 -16.35 -33.32
CA GLY A 237 -3.74 -17.79 -33.58
C GLY A 237 -4.13 -18.60 -32.35
N LYS A 238 -4.04 -19.93 -32.48
CA LYS A 238 -4.41 -20.90 -31.43
C LYS A 238 -3.49 -20.86 -30.21
N GLY A 239 -2.31 -20.26 -30.30
CA GLY A 239 -1.37 -20.09 -29.19
C GLY A 239 -1.75 -18.93 -28.25
N PHE A 240 -2.63 -18.03 -28.69
CA PHE A 240 -2.99 -16.84 -27.91
C PHE A 240 -3.83 -17.18 -26.67
N ARG A 241 -3.49 -16.58 -25.51
CA ARG A 241 -4.15 -16.92 -24.22
C ARG A 241 -4.69 -15.74 -23.43
N PHE A 242 -4.11 -14.55 -23.49
CA PHE A 242 -4.54 -13.43 -22.65
C PHE A 242 -3.97 -12.08 -23.10
N PHE A 243 -4.63 -11.02 -22.69
CA PHE A 243 -4.07 -9.67 -22.67
C PHE A 243 -3.56 -9.30 -21.28
N SER A 244 -2.45 -8.58 -21.20
CA SER A 244 -2.00 -7.96 -19.96
C SER A 244 -1.75 -6.45 -20.09
N ASP A 245 -1.99 -5.74 -18.99
CA ASP A 245 -1.68 -4.31 -18.80
C ASP A 245 -2.25 -3.39 -19.89
N PRO A 246 -3.57 -3.43 -20.12
CA PRO A 246 -4.17 -2.63 -21.17
C PRO A 246 -4.32 -1.14 -20.78
N LEU A 247 -4.07 -0.74 -19.52
CA LEU A 247 -4.05 0.66 -19.08
C LEU A 247 -2.75 0.99 -18.32
N SER A 248 -1.63 0.95 -19.02
CA SER A 248 -0.26 1.25 -18.58
C SER A 248 0.38 0.23 -17.63
N LEU A 249 1.69 0.03 -17.80
CA LEU A 249 2.53 -0.77 -16.89
C LEU A 249 2.74 -0.10 -15.53
N SER A 250 2.54 1.22 -15.46
CA SER A 250 2.83 2.03 -14.27
C SER A 250 1.57 2.45 -13.52
N LEU A 251 0.42 1.82 -13.80
CA LEU A 251 -0.86 2.20 -13.20
C LEU A 251 -0.77 2.18 -11.67
N SER A 252 -0.91 3.35 -11.05
CA SER A 252 -0.80 3.51 -9.61
C SER A 252 -1.65 4.68 -9.12
N LEU A 253 -2.23 4.51 -7.94
CA LEU A 253 -2.84 5.58 -7.15
C LEU A 253 -2.01 5.96 -5.92
N ALA A 254 -0.80 5.40 -5.78
CA ALA A 254 0.12 5.71 -4.69
C ALA A 254 1.09 6.85 -5.06
N GLY A 255 1.82 7.37 -4.07
CA GLY A 255 2.83 8.41 -4.27
C GLY A 255 2.23 9.72 -4.79
N GLU A 256 2.88 10.35 -5.78
CA GLU A 256 2.47 11.66 -6.32
C GLU A 256 1.03 11.65 -6.88
N ALA A 257 0.51 10.50 -7.35
CA ALA A 257 -0.87 10.38 -7.85
C ALA A 257 -1.93 10.74 -6.81
N ARG A 258 -1.66 10.53 -5.52
CA ARG A 258 -2.59 10.91 -4.44
C ARG A 258 -2.76 12.43 -4.37
N GLN A 259 -1.65 13.15 -4.55
CA GLN A 259 -1.57 14.61 -4.38
C GLN A 259 -1.85 15.40 -5.67
N VAL A 260 -2.21 14.73 -6.77
CA VAL A 260 -2.62 15.39 -8.00
C VAL A 260 -4.14 15.54 -8.05
N VAL A 261 -4.60 16.76 -8.31
CA VAL A 261 -5.99 17.09 -8.65
C VAL A 261 -6.03 17.38 -10.15
N PRO A 262 -6.51 16.45 -10.98
CA PRO A 262 -6.65 16.69 -12.40
C PRO A 262 -7.56 17.90 -12.70
N SER A 263 -7.22 18.63 -13.76
CA SER A 263 -7.92 19.87 -14.15
C SER A 263 -8.54 19.80 -15.55
N GLY A 264 -8.56 18.61 -16.15
CA GLY A 264 -9.20 18.36 -17.44
C GLY A 264 -10.72 18.45 -17.37
N THR A 265 -11.36 18.87 -18.46
CA THR A 265 -12.80 19.11 -18.51
C THR A 265 -13.63 17.83 -18.39
N ALA A 266 -13.14 16.70 -18.92
CA ALA A 266 -13.84 15.43 -18.83
C ALA A 266 -13.74 14.89 -17.39
N PHE A 267 -12.55 14.99 -16.78
CA PHE A 267 -12.37 14.70 -15.37
C PHE A 267 -13.32 15.52 -14.49
N GLN A 268 -13.39 16.84 -14.68
CA GLN A 268 -14.25 17.71 -13.87
C GLN A 268 -15.73 17.36 -14.00
N SER A 269 -16.16 16.95 -15.20
CA SER A 269 -17.54 16.52 -15.45
C SER A 269 -17.88 15.21 -14.71
N GLU A 270 -17.00 14.20 -14.82
CA GLU A 270 -17.18 12.94 -14.07
C GLU A 270 -17.07 13.13 -12.55
N TRP A 271 -16.18 14.02 -12.11
CA TRP A 271 -16.02 14.35 -10.70
C TRP A 271 -17.28 15.03 -10.14
N ALA A 272 -17.86 15.99 -10.87
CA ALA A 272 -19.13 16.60 -10.51
C ALA A 272 -20.27 15.57 -10.42
N LEU A 273 -20.32 14.63 -11.37
CA LEU A 273 -21.30 13.54 -11.36
C LEU A 273 -21.14 12.64 -10.14
N TYR A 274 -19.91 12.22 -9.83
CA TYR A 274 -19.60 11.46 -8.62
C TYR A 274 -20.08 12.19 -7.36
N LEU A 275 -19.75 13.48 -7.24
CA LEU A 275 -20.16 14.30 -6.09
C LEU A 275 -21.68 14.38 -5.96
N SER A 276 -22.40 14.51 -7.07
CA SER A 276 -23.86 14.53 -7.07
C SER A 276 -24.52 13.22 -6.65
N HIS A 277 -23.83 12.09 -6.84
CA HIS A 277 -24.30 10.77 -6.37
C HIS A 277 -23.91 10.52 -4.91
N HIS A 278 -22.74 11.00 -4.51
CA HIS A 278 -22.22 10.80 -3.15
C HIS A 278 -22.93 11.69 -2.14
N TYR A 279 -23.26 12.92 -2.52
CA TYR A 279 -23.88 13.93 -1.67
C TYR A 279 -25.33 14.20 -2.10
N ALA A 280 -26.25 14.15 -1.14
CA ALA A 280 -27.65 14.45 -1.41
C ALA A 280 -27.87 15.91 -1.84
N THR A 281 -27.06 16.85 -1.34
CA THR A 281 -27.15 18.29 -1.66
C THR A 281 -25.78 18.96 -1.66
N ILE A 282 -25.66 20.09 -2.36
CA ILE A 282 -24.43 20.90 -2.35
C ILE A 282 -24.08 21.38 -0.93
N ALA A 283 -25.08 21.73 -0.11
CA ALA A 283 -24.87 22.14 1.27
C ALA A 283 -24.23 21.04 2.14
N SER A 284 -24.60 19.77 1.90
CA SER A 284 -23.98 18.62 2.58
C SER A 284 -22.53 18.42 2.16
N LEU A 285 -22.20 18.66 0.89
CA LEU A 285 -20.82 18.66 0.41
C LEU A 285 -20.02 19.79 1.06
N GLU A 286 -20.54 21.03 1.05
CA GLU A 286 -19.87 22.17 1.70
C GLU A 286 -19.56 21.88 3.18
N GLU A 287 -20.44 21.11 3.85
CA GLU A 287 -20.23 20.72 5.24
C GLU A 287 -19.11 19.74 5.41
N LYS A 288 -19.13 18.67 4.61
CA LYS A 288 -18.12 17.62 4.67
C LYS A 288 -16.76 18.09 4.18
N TRP A 289 -16.72 19.03 3.24
CA TRP A 289 -15.49 19.67 2.79
C TRP A 289 -15.01 20.79 3.73
N GLY A 290 -15.81 21.14 4.74
CA GLY A 290 -15.43 22.08 5.78
C GLY A 290 -15.41 23.54 5.32
N LEU A 291 -16.14 23.89 4.27
CA LEU A 291 -16.26 25.27 3.79
C LEU A 291 -16.90 26.16 4.87
N THR A 292 -16.24 27.27 5.20
CA THR A 292 -16.71 28.16 6.26
C THR A 292 -17.79 29.13 5.79
N GLU A 293 -17.79 29.46 4.51
CA GLU A 293 -18.79 30.31 3.87
C GLU A 293 -19.82 29.43 3.15
N ARG A 294 -21.01 29.28 3.75
CA ARG A 294 -22.07 28.40 3.25
C ARG A 294 -22.88 29.04 2.14
N GLY A 295 -23.35 28.21 1.20
CA GLY A 295 -24.04 28.67 -0.01
C GLY A 295 -23.12 29.42 -0.97
N SER A 296 -21.81 29.20 -0.85
CA SER A 296 -20.80 29.84 -1.69
C SER A 296 -20.63 29.12 -3.03
N LEU A 297 -21.00 27.83 -3.08
CA LEU A 297 -21.04 27.03 -4.30
C LEU A 297 -22.44 26.97 -4.90
N LYS A 298 -22.52 27.09 -6.22
CA LYS A 298 -23.81 27.07 -6.95
C LYS A 298 -24.36 25.65 -7.09
N ASP A 299 -23.49 24.72 -7.49
CA ASP A 299 -23.84 23.33 -7.77
C ASP A 299 -22.58 22.43 -7.71
N PHE A 300 -22.75 21.15 -8.06
CA PHE A 300 -21.64 20.19 -8.06
C PHE A 300 -20.62 20.44 -9.19
N ASN A 301 -20.98 21.12 -10.28
CA ASN A 301 -20.02 21.51 -11.32
C ASN A 301 -19.08 22.60 -10.79
N ASP A 302 -19.63 23.57 -10.06
CA ASP A 302 -18.88 24.62 -9.38
C ASP A 302 -17.93 24.01 -8.32
N ALA A 303 -18.42 23.03 -7.55
CA ALA A 303 -17.60 22.29 -6.58
C ALA A 303 -16.43 21.53 -7.22
N ALA A 304 -16.64 20.94 -8.41
CA ALA A 304 -15.62 20.17 -9.13
C ALA A 304 -14.44 21.02 -9.63
N LEU A 305 -14.58 22.35 -9.63
CA LEU A 305 -13.52 23.31 -9.99
C LEU A 305 -12.62 23.69 -8.80
N LEU A 306 -12.95 23.26 -7.59
CA LEU A 306 -12.17 23.54 -6.38
C LEU A 306 -10.90 22.68 -6.31
N VAL A 307 -9.79 23.33 -5.99
CA VAL A 307 -8.49 22.71 -5.75
C VAL A 307 -8.05 23.06 -4.32
N PRO A 308 -7.86 22.09 -3.41
CA PRO A 308 -7.37 22.39 -2.08
C PRO A 308 -5.93 22.89 -2.15
N LEU A 309 -5.62 23.90 -1.33
CA LEU A 309 -4.26 24.40 -1.18
C LEU A 309 -3.51 23.72 -0.01
N TRP A 310 -3.94 22.54 0.42
CA TRP A 310 -3.32 21.80 1.52
C TRP A 310 -3.22 20.29 1.27
N TRP A 311 -2.27 19.65 1.94
CA TRP A 311 -2.13 18.20 2.05
C TRP A 311 -1.54 17.83 3.42
N ALA A 312 -2.11 16.82 4.10
CA ALA A 312 -1.62 16.29 5.38
C ALA A 312 -1.14 17.39 6.35
N GLU A 313 -2.03 18.35 6.66
CA GLU A 313 -1.84 19.49 7.57
C GLU A 313 -0.91 20.62 7.08
N LYS A 314 -0.22 20.45 5.95
CA LYS A 314 0.61 21.50 5.33
C LYS A 314 -0.13 22.26 4.25
N GLY A 315 0.23 23.53 4.07
CA GLY A 315 -0.33 24.42 3.05
C GLY A 315 -1.29 25.44 3.64
N LEU A 316 -2.23 25.90 2.81
CA LEU A 316 -3.16 26.98 3.11
C LEU A 316 -4.56 26.40 3.29
N PRO A 317 -5.31 26.77 4.35
CA PRO A 317 -6.63 26.21 4.66
C PRO A 317 -7.72 26.84 3.77
N GLN A 318 -7.53 26.81 2.46
CA GLN A 318 -8.42 27.40 1.46
C GLN A 318 -8.48 26.52 0.21
N PHE A 319 -9.64 26.49 -0.44
CA PHE A 319 -9.75 26.01 -1.81
C PHE A 319 -9.53 27.16 -2.77
N PHE A 320 -8.83 26.87 -3.86
CA PHE A 320 -8.76 27.73 -5.02
C PHE A 320 -9.75 27.26 -6.09
N HIS A 321 -10.62 28.15 -6.52
CA HIS A 321 -11.57 27.85 -7.58
C HIS A 321 -10.98 28.17 -8.95
N THR A 322 -10.74 27.14 -9.76
CA THR A 322 -10.00 27.29 -11.02
C THR A 322 -10.72 28.11 -12.10
N GLY A 323 -12.06 28.18 -12.07
CA GLY A 323 -12.85 29.03 -12.97
C GLY A 323 -12.84 30.52 -12.59
N SER A 324 -13.52 30.88 -11.49
CA SER A 324 -13.61 32.25 -10.96
C SER A 324 -12.30 32.85 -10.45
N LYS A 325 -11.29 32.02 -10.16
CA LYS A 325 -10.02 32.40 -9.51
C LYS A 325 -10.19 32.91 -8.08
N SER A 326 -11.35 32.66 -7.46
CA SER A 326 -11.65 33.00 -6.07
C SER A 326 -11.09 31.97 -5.09
N LEU A 327 -10.91 32.40 -3.86
CA LEU A 327 -10.49 31.57 -2.74
C LEU A 327 -11.67 31.33 -1.79
N PHE A 328 -11.77 30.11 -1.27
CA PHE A 328 -12.85 29.69 -0.38
C PHE A 328 -12.23 29.13 0.90
N PRO A 329 -12.41 29.77 2.06
CA PRO A 329 -11.81 29.29 3.29
C PRO A 329 -12.43 27.96 3.76
N ALA A 330 -11.59 27.09 4.31
CA ALA A 330 -11.99 25.74 4.71
C ALA A 330 -11.31 25.31 6.02
N LYS A 331 -11.96 24.38 6.74
CA LYS A 331 -11.37 23.66 7.86
C LYS A 331 -10.64 22.42 7.32
N ASP A 332 -9.39 22.61 6.90
CA ASP A 332 -8.52 21.58 6.30
C ASP A 332 -8.49 20.26 7.07
N ALA A 333 -8.33 20.30 8.39
CA ALA A 333 -8.27 19.10 9.24
C ALA A 333 -9.59 18.30 9.32
N ALA A 334 -10.72 18.94 9.01
CA ALA A 334 -12.05 18.31 9.06
C ALA A 334 -12.60 17.98 7.66
N SER A 335 -11.86 18.30 6.60
CA SER A 335 -12.33 18.18 5.23
C SER A 335 -12.23 16.75 4.69
N SER A 336 -13.30 16.25 4.08
CA SER A 336 -13.31 14.95 3.40
C SER A 336 -12.81 14.98 1.96
N PHE A 337 -12.43 16.15 1.41
CA PHE A 337 -12.09 16.32 -0.01
C PHE A 337 -11.11 15.26 -0.54
N TRP A 338 -10.00 15.05 0.17
CA TRP A 338 -8.97 14.10 -0.27
C TRP A 338 -9.45 12.65 -0.25
N GLN A 339 -10.28 12.28 0.73
CA GLN A 339 -10.88 10.96 0.80
C GLN A 339 -11.86 10.74 -0.35
N ASP A 340 -12.71 11.73 -0.65
CA ASP A 340 -13.67 11.67 -1.75
C ASP A 340 -12.95 11.56 -3.09
N LEU A 341 -11.89 12.36 -3.28
CA LEU A 341 -11.10 12.37 -4.51
C LEU A 341 -10.33 11.06 -4.70
N GLU A 342 -9.80 10.45 -3.63
CA GLU A 342 -9.17 9.13 -3.68
C GLU A 342 -10.18 8.02 -4.03
N ASN A 343 -11.38 8.07 -3.44
CA ASN A 343 -12.47 7.15 -3.74
C ASN A 343 -12.91 7.26 -5.20
N PHE A 344 -13.13 8.47 -5.71
CA PHE A 344 -13.50 8.70 -7.10
C PHE A 344 -12.43 8.24 -8.08
N LYS A 345 -11.16 8.62 -7.88
CA LYS A 345 -10.06 8.15 -8.74
C LYS A 345 -10.01 6.62 -8.80
N THR A 346 -10.21 5.97 -7.65
CA THR A 346 -10.25 4.51 -7.55
C THR A 346 -11.43 3.91 -8.33
N GLU A 347 -12.65 4.40 -8.10
CA GLU A 347 -13.86 3.88 -8.72
C GLU A 347 -13.89 4.13 -10.23
N SER A 348 -13.53 5.33 -10.66
CA SER A 348 -13.46 5.71 -12.08
C SER A 348 -12.42 4.86 -12.82
N LEU A 349 -11.17 4.76 -12.32
CA LEU A 349 -10.15 3.91 -12.96
C LEU A 349 -10.58 2.45 -13.04
N ARG A 350 -11.14 1.88 -11.97
CA ARG A 350 -11.65 0.50 -11.99
C ARG A 350 -12.77 0.33 -13.02
N GLY A 351 -13.64 1.33 -13.15
CA GLY A 351 -14.66 1.39 -14.20
C GLY A 351 -14.05 1.30 -15.59
N TYR A 352 -13.07 2.16 -15.88
CA TYR A 352 -12.33 2.15 -17.16
C TYR A 352 -11.57 0.84 -17.40
N MET A 353 -10.98 0.25 -16.35
CA MET A 353 -10.31 -1.05 -16.44
C MET A 353 -11.26 -2.15 -16.89
N ASN A 354 -12.47 -2.17 -16.31
CA ASN A 354 -13.52 -3.13 -16.66
C ASN A 354 -14.07 -2.89 -18.06
N GLN A 355 -14.34 -1.63 -18.42
CA GLN A 355 -14.84 -1.28 -19.75
C GLN A 355 -13.86 -1.69 -20.85
N LEU A 356 -12.56 -1.46 -20.66
CA LEU A 356 -11.56 -1.86 -21.65
C LEU A 356 -11.42 -3.37 -21.75
N ALA A 357 -11.46 -4.09 -20.62
CA ALA A 357 -11.45 -5.55 -20.64
C ALA A 357 -12.65 -6.12 -21.40
N ILE A 358 -13.83 -5.53 -21.23
CA ILE A 358 -15.05 -5.90 -21.98
C ILE A 358 -14.89 -5.57 -23.47
N ALA A 359 -14.36 -4.38 -23.81
CA ALA A 359 -14.14 -3.96 -25.18
C ALA A 359 -13.17 -4.89 -25.92
N LEU A 360 -12.04 -5.25 -25.31
CA LEU A 360 -11.07 -6.20 -25.86
C LEU A 360 -11.71 -7.58 -26.07
N LYS A 361 -12.46 -8.09 -25.08
CA LYS A 361 -13.11 -9.40 -25.20
C LYS A 361 -14.15 -9.46 -26.32
N ARG A 362 -14.93 -8.40 -26.50
CA ARG A 362 -15.99 -8.33 -27.52
C ARG A 362 -15.48 -7.98 -28.90
N GLY A 363 -14.50 -7.08 -28.98
CA GLY A 363 -14.05 -6.48 -30.24
C GLY A 363 -12.77 -7.09 -30.82
N VAL A 364 -12.01 -7.85 -30.01
CA VAL A 364 -10.73 -8.43 -30.43
C VAL A 364 -10.72 -9.95 -30.28
N ALA A 365 -10.71 -10.42 -29.04
CA ALA A 365 -10.63 -11.84 -28.72
C ALA A 365 -11.15 -12.09 -27.32
N GLU A 366 -12.09 -13.01 -27.19
CA GLU A 366 -12.68 -13.38 -25.90
C GLU A 366 -11.72 -14.29 -25.11
N VAL A 367 -10.65 -13.69 -24.60
CA VAL A 367 -9.63 -14.29 -23.72
C VAL A 367 -9.56 -13.53 -22.39
N PRO A 368 -8.95 -14.11 -21.34
CA PRO A 368 -8.67 -13.39 -20.10
C PRO A 368 -7.95 -12.04 -20.31
N VAL A 369 -8.38 -11.03 -19.56
CA VAL A 369 -7.66 -9.74 -19.45
C VAL A 369 -7.11 -9.58 -18.04
N VAL A 370 -5.81 -9.31 -17.92
CA VAL A 370 -5.08 -9.28 -16.64
C VAL A 370 -4.42 -7.92 -16.41
N TYR A 371 -4.52 -7.39 -15.20
CA TYR A 371 -3.78 -6.19 -14.78
C TYR A 371 -2.71 -6.58 -13.77
N ARG A 372 -1.50 -6.04 -13.87
CA ARG A 372 -0.47 -6.28 -12.85
C ARG A 372 -0.70 -5.48 -11.56
N SER A 373 -0.27 -6.06 -10.44
CA SER A 373 -0.20 -5.42 -9.13
C SER A 373 1.13 -5.73 -8.44
N ARG A 374 1.60 -4.78 -7.62
CA ARG A 374 2.81 -4.90 -6.79
C ARG A 374 2.51 -5.24 -5.32
N GLY A 375 1.26 -5.57 -5.04
CA GLY A 375 0.75 -5.77 -3.69
C GLY A 375 -0.71 -5.35 -3.60
N PHE A 376 -1.13 -4.92 -2.41
CA PHE A 376 -2.49 -4.46 -2.20
C PHE A 376 -2.74 -3.15 -2.96
N SER A 377 -3.80 -3.12 -3.79
CA SER A 377 -4.21 -1.91 -4.49
C SER A 377 -5.72 -1.73 -4.42
N PRO A 378 -6.22 -0.52 -4.07
CA PRO A 378 -7.67 -0.29 -4.01
C PRO A 378 -8.35 -0.51 -5.36
N LEU A 379 -7.62 -0.53 -6.48
CA LEU A 379 -8.14 -0.86 -7.81
C LEU A 379 -8.71 -2.29 -7.88
N PHE A 380 -8.21 -3.22 -7.05
CA PHE A 380 -8.66 -4.62 -7.00
C PHE A 380 -9.57 -4.95 -5.81
N SER A 381 -10.02 -3.93 -5.07
CA SER A 381 -11.09 -4.07 -4.07
C SER A 381 -12.46 -3.87 -4.73
N ARG A 382 -13.56 -4.38 -4.14
CA ARG A 382 -14.95 -4.19 -4.63
C ARG A 382 -15.12 -4.51 -6.13
N ILE A 383 -14.62 -5.66 -6.56
CA ILE A 383 -14.68 -6.12 -7.95
C ILE A 383 -16.13 -6.42 -8.34
N ASP A 384 -16.51 -6.07 -9.57
CA ASP A 384 -17.82 -6.41 -10.13
C ASP A 384 -17.99 -7.94 -10.22
N PRO A 385 -19.03 -8.52 -9.59
CA PRO A 385 -19.25 -9.96 -9.59
C PRO A 385 -19.63 -10.54 -10.97
N ARG A 386 -20.02 -9.72 -11.95
CA ARG A 386 -20.62 -10.17 -13.22
C ARG A 386 -19.69 -10.07 -14.42
N ALA A 387 -18.83 -9.05 -14.50
CA ALA A 387 -18.02 -8.77 -15.69
C ALA A 387 -16.76 -7.95 -15.36
N GLY A 388 -15.94 -7.67 -16.38
CA GLY A 388 -14.70 -6.88 -16.26
C GLY A 388 -13.46 -7.67 -16.62
N PHE A 389 -12.33 -7.32 -16.00
CA PHE A 389 -11.07 -8.07 -16.12
C PHE A 389 -11.16 -9.44 -15.41
N ASP A 390 -10.26 -10.35 -15.75
CA ASP A 390 -10.37 -11.78 -15.41
C ASP A 390 -9.21 -12.28 -14.54
N GLY A 391 -8.22 -11.44 -14.28
CA GLY A 391 -7.09 -11.76 -13.41
C GLY A 391 -6.33 -10.54 -12.92
N VAL A 392 -5.51 -10.77 -11.88
CA VAL A 392 -4.52 -9.81 -11.40
C VAL A 392 -3.17 -10.50 -11.39
N GLY A 393 -2.21 -9.93 -12.12
CA GLY A 393 -0.87 -10.47 -12.23
C GLY A 393 0.03 -9.97 -11.11
N VAL A 394 0.80 -10.85 -10.48
CA VAL A 394 1.78 -10.47 -9.46
C VAL A 394 3.05 -9.94 -10.14
N GLU A 395 3.47 -8.73 -9.77
CA GLU A 395 4.80 -8.18 -10.00
C GLU A 395 5.58 -8.19 -8.68
N ALA A 396 6.60 -9.06 -8.59
CA ALA A 396 7.32 -9.30 -7.33
C ALA A 396 8.82 -9.44 -7.58
N TYR A 397 9.62 -8.57 -6.96
CA TYR A 397 11.09 -8.63 -7.02
C TYR A 397 11.64 -8.86 -5.61
N GLY A 398 12.77 -9.56 -5.52
CA GLY A 398 13.43 -9.80 -4.24
C GLY A 398 13.52 -11.28 -3.88
N LYS A 399 13.76 -11.54 -2.60
CA LYS A 399 13.84 -12.88 -2.02
C LYS A 399 13.17 -12.93 -0.65
N GLY A 400 12.74 -14.13 -0.26
CA GLY A 400 12.23 -14.40 1.08
C GLY A 400 10.87 -13.76 1.37
N VAL A 401 10.64 -13.49 2.66
CA VAL A 401 9.32 -13.15 3.21
C VAL A 401 8.78 -11.83 2.66
N GLU A 402 9.61 -10.84 2.38
CA GLU A 402 9.13 -9.53 1.91
C GLU A 402 8.46 -9.60 0.54
N MET A 403 9.12 -10.22 -0.44
CA MET A 403 8.56 -10.44 -1.78
C MET A 403 7.21 -11.19 -1.71
N VAL A 404 7.18 -12.21 -0.86
CA VAL A 404 6.05 -13.12 -0.67
C VAL A 404 4.89 -12.43 0.04
N ALA A 405 5.16 -11.73 1.13
CA ALA A 405 4.14 -11.10 1.95
C ALA A 405 3.52 -9.91 1.22
N TYR A 406 4.32 -9.00 0.68
CA TYR A 406 3.82 -7.70 0.21
C TYR A 406 3.39 -7.68 -1.25
N ALA A 407 3.95 -8.54 -2.12
CA ALA A 407 3.48 -8.62 -3.51
C ALA A 407 2.53 -9.81 -3.70
N GLY A 408 3.00 -11.03 -3.41
CA GLY A 408 2.24 -12.26 -3.64
C GLY A 408 1.01 -12.38 -2.75
N ALA A 409 1.18 -12.37 -1.43
CA ALA A 409 0.13 -12.64 -0.47
C ALA A 409 -0.91 -11.51 -0.39
N GLU A 410 -0.52 -10.24 -0.50
CA GLU A 410 -1.48 -9.14 -0.59
C GLU A 410 -2.37 -9.23 -1.85
N THR A 411 -1.77 -9.50 -3.01
CA THR A 411 -2.54 -9.69 -4.26
C THR A 411 -3.46 -10.91 -4.14
N TYR A 412 -2.93 -12.02 -3.61
CA TYR A 412 -3.71 -13.23 -3.34
C TYR A 412 -4.88 -12.96 -2.40
N ALA A 413 -4.69 -12.15 -1.35
CA ALA A 413 -5.74 -11.79 -0.41
C ALA A 413 -6.92 -11.09 -1.10
N GLN A 414 -6.65 -10.11 -1.98
CA GLN A 414 -7.68 -9.40 -2.72
C GLN A 414 -8.47 -10.32 -3.64
N LEU A 415 -7.79 -11.27 -4.30
CA LEU A 415 -8.44 -12.22 -5.20
C LEU A 415 -9.25 -13.26 -4.43
N THR A 416 -8.73 -13.70 -3.29
CA THR A 416 -9.44 -14.62 -2.40
C THR A 416 -10.71 -13.98 -1.85
N ASP A 417 -10.67 -12.68 -1.54
CA ASP A 417 -11.81 -11.90 -1.05
C ASP A 417 -12.78 -11.43 -2.16
N ALA A 418 -12.41 -11.60 -3.44
CA ALA A 418 -13.22 -11.15 -4.56
C ALA A 418 -14.52 -11.99 -4.72
N PRO A 419 -15.64 -11.38 -5.15
CA PRO A 419 -16.90 -12.09 -5.34
C PRO A 419 -16.92 -12.99 -6.60
N ARG A 420 -15.89 -12.88 -7.46
CA ARG A 420 -15.71 -13.67 -8.68
C ARG A 420 -14.30 -14.29 -8.68
N ALA A 421 -14.18 -15.52 -9.17
CA ALA A 421 -12.88 -16.19 -9.32
C ALA A 421 -12.06 -15.51 -10.43
N LEU A 422 -10.84 -15.09 -10.08
CA LEU A 422 -9.91 -14.35 -10.94
C LEU A 422 -8.56 -15.07 -11.00
N TRP A 423 -7.90 -15.02 -12.16
CA TRP A 423 -6.62 -15.67 -12.40
C TRP A 423 -5.50 -14.93 -11.69
N LEU A 424 -4.57 -15.66 -11.05
CA LEU A 424 -3.42 -15.11 -10.33
C LEU A 424 -2.09 -15.61 -10.94
N PRO A 425 -1.68 -15.12 -12.13
CA PRO A 425 -0.34 -15.39 -12.65
C PRO A 425 0.71 -14.49 -12.01
N VAL A 426 1.96 -14.93 -11.95
CA VAL A 426 3.11 -14.03 -11.80
C VAL A 426 3.46 -13.51 -13.19
N LEU A 427 3.40 -12.19 -13.41
CA LEU A 427 3.73 -11.58 -14.70
C LEU A 427 5.17 -11.05 -14.74
N SER A 428 5.78 -10.77 -13.60
CA SER A 428 7.13 -10.19 -13.54
C SER A 428 7.78 -10.55 -12.20
N THR A 429 8.94 -11.21 -12.27
CA THR A 429 9.75 -11.53 -11.08
C THR A 429 11.21 -11.76 -11.43
N GLN A 430 12.09 -11.33 -10.51
CA GLN A 430 13.55 -11.51 -10.53
C GLN A 430 14.13 -11.37 -9.10
N GLU A 431 15.41 -11.77 -8.91
CA GLU A 431 16.09 -11.73 -7.61
C GLU A 431 16.14 -10.33 -6.96
N ALA A 432 16.24 -9.27 -7.76
CA ALA A 432 16.26 -7.89 -7.29
C ALA A 432 15.78 -6.94 -8.39
N ARG A 433 15.42 -5.71 -8.03
CA ARG A 433 15.01 -4.68 -8.98
C ARG A 433 16.23 -3.93 -9.53
N VAL A 434 16.28 -3.61 -10.82
CA VAL A 434 17.29 -2.71 -11.38
C VAL A 434 17.18 -1.33 -10.71
N PRO A 435 18.31 -0.67 -10.37
CA PRO A 435 19.70 -1.04 -10.64
C PRO A 435 20.38 -1.87 -9.54
N GLN A 436 19.63 -2.43 -8.59
CA GLN A 436 20.17 -3.10 -7.38
C GLN A 436 20.90 -4.42 -7.68
N THR A 437 20.81 -4.94 -8.91
CA THR A 437 21.60 -6.09 -9.36
C THR A 437 22.27 -5.80 -10.70
N THR A 438 23.54 -6.18 -10.80
CA THR A 438 24.31 -6.23 -12.04
C THR A 438 24.56 -7.66 -12.52
N GLN A 439 24.12 -8.67 -11.74
CA GLN A 439 24.28 -10.07 -12.12
C GLN A 439 23.23 -10.47 -13.17
N PRO A 440 23.64 -11.18 -14.23
CA PRO A 440 22.70 -11.72 -15.21
C PRO A 440 21.75 -12.77 -14.59
N GLY A 441 20.44 -12.51 -14.64
CA GLY A 441 19.40 -13.44 -14.20
C GLY A 441 19.42 -13.73 -12.70
N PHE A 442 19.22 -15.01 -12.34
CA PHE A 442 19.25 -15.48 -10.96
C PHE A 442 20.65 -15.98 -10.59
N ALA A 443 21.11 -15.68 -9.37
CA ALA A 443 22.41 -16.14 -8.90
C ALA A 443 22.59 -17.67 -8.83
N SER A 444 21.49 -18.44 -8.73
CA SER A 444 21.55 -19.92 -8.75
C SER A 444 20.19 -20.57 -9.06
N LYS A 445 20.22 -21.82 -9.52
CA LYS A 445 19.01 -22.67 -9.68
C LYS A 445 18.19 -22.75 -8.39
N ARG A 446 18.85 -22.95 -7.24
CA ARG A 446 18.19 -23.03 -5.93
C ARG A 446 17.41 -21.75 -5.61
N LEU A 447 18.00 -20.59 -5.93
CA LEU A 447 17.34 -19.31 -5.69
C LEU A 447 16.12 -19.12 -6.59
N LEU A 448 16.26 -19.39 -7.89
CA LEU A 448 15.12 -19.37 -8.83
C LEU A 448 13.97 -20.24 -8.32
N PHE A 449 14.26 -21.48 -7.93
CA PHE A 449 13.24 -22.42 -7.44
C PHE A 449 12.60 -21.89 -6.16
N SER A 450 13.40 -21.38 -5.22
CA SER A 450 12.88 -20.82 -3.97
C SER A 450 11.96 -19.61 -4.17
N VAL A 451 12.26 -18.75 -5.15
CA VAL A 451 11.41 -17.58 -5.50
C VAL A 451 10.07 -18.05 -6.07
N LEU A 452 10.11 -18.95 -7.05
CA LEU A 452 8.90 -19.46 -7.70
C LEU A 452 8.05 -20.31 -6.75
N ASP A 453 8.67 -21.15 -5.92
CA ASP A 453 7.95 -21.95 -4.92
C ASP A 453 7.28 -21.07 -3.87
N ALA A 454 7.94 -20.00 -3.42
CA ALA A 454 7.33 -19.10 -2.46
C ALA A 454 6.09 -18.39 -3.05
N LEU A 455 6.15 -17.96 -4.32
CA LEU A 455 4.99 -17.39 -5.03
C LEU A 455 3.89 -18.45 -5.26
N ARG A 456 4.26 -19.69 -5.61
CA ARG A 456 3.33 -20.82 -5.74
C ARG A 456 2.58 -21.09 -4.42
N GLU A 457 3.30 -21.05 -3.30
CA GLU A 457 2.78 -21.27 -1.95
C GLU A 457 1.84 -20.16 -1.48
N THR A 458 2.01 -18.93 -1.98
CA THR A 458 1.03 -17.85 -1.78
C THR A 458 -0.24 -18.01 -2.62
N GLY A 459 -0.28 -18.93 -3.58
CA GLY A 459 -1.47 -19.19 -4.39
C GLY A 459 -1.33 -18.89 -5.88
N ALA A 460 -0.17 -18.41 -6.36
CA ALA A 460 0.02 -18.11 -7.78
C ALA A 460 -0.10 -19.37 -8.67
N ARG A 461 -0.68 -19.21 -9.87
CA ARG A 461 -0.98 -20.29 -10.84
C ARG A 461 -0.57 -19.92 -12.26
N GLY A 462 0.73 -19.71 -12.43
CA GLY A 462 1.40 -19.34 -13.67
C GLY A 462 2.61 -18.46 -13.35
N PHE A 463 3.74 -18.69 -14.02
CA PHE A 463 5.03 -18.12 -13.66
C PHE A 463 5.74 -17.58 -14.89
N TYR A 464 5.69 -16.25 -15.05
CA TYR A 464 6.49 -15.54 -16.03
C TYR A 464 7.59 -14.75 -15.31
N VAL A 465 8.84 -15.17 -15.48
CA VAL A 465 9.99 -14.38 -14.99
C VAL A 465 10.30 -13.25 -15.95
N ASP A 466 10.86 -12.16 -15.44
CA ASP A 466 11.52 -11.20 -16.32
C ASP A 466 12.77 -11.87 -16.88
N GLY A 467 12.85 -12.08 -18.19
CA GLY A 467 14.10 -12.55 -18.77
C GLY A 467 14.02 -13.60 -19.87
N ALA A 468 12.83 -14.07 -20.27
CA ALA A 468 12.77 -14.91 -21.48
C ALA A 468 13.44 -14.19 -22.68
N ARG A 469 13.24 -12.87 -22.77
CA ARG A 469 14.11 -11.97 -23.54
C ARG A 469 13.98 -10.54 -23.04
N MET A 470 15.10 -9.86 -22.83
CA MET A 470 15.15 -8.42 -22.55
C MET A 470 16.02 -7.71 -23.57
N ALA A 471 15.52 -6.60 -24.12
CA ALA A 471 16.30 -5.78 -25.03
C ALA A 471 16.43 -4.32 -24.56
N GLU A 472 15.72 -3.92 -23.51
CA GLU A 472 15.93 -2.63 -22.86
C GLU A 472 17.27 -2.60 -22.10
N THR A 473 18.12 -1.61 -22.42
CA THR A 473 19.48 -1.49 -21.87
C THR A 473 19.54 -1.55 -20.35
N ALA A 474 18.64 -0.85 -19.67
CA ALA A 474 18.60 -0.82 -18.20
C ALA A 474 18.27 -2.20 -17.59
N ARG A 475 17.57 -3.06 -18.33
CA ARG A 475 17.08 -4.38 -17.88
C ARG A 475 17.81 -5.54 -18.55
N LEU A 476 18.89 -5.29 -19.29
CA LEU A 476 19.74 -6.33 -19.85
C LEU A 476 20.29 -7.32 -18.81
N PRO A 477 20.57 -6.94 -17.55
CA PRO A 477 20.91 -7.92 -16.52
C PRO A 477 19.82 -8.98 -16.28
N TYR A 478 18.59 -8.81 -16.76
CA TYR A 478 17.56 -9.85 -16.67
C TYR A 478 17.52 -10.78 -17.89
N ASP A 479 18.24 -10.49 -18.98
CA ASP A 479 18.13 -11.29 -20.22
C ASP A 479 18.69 -12.70 -20.05
N LEU A 480 17.81 -13.70 -20.09
CA LEU A 480 18.16 -15.12 -20.06
C LEU A 480 18.27 -15.71 -21.47
N SER A 481 17.92 -14.96 -22.52
CA SER A 481 17.91 -15.47 -23.91
C SER A 481 19.29 -15.91 -24.42
N GLN A 482 20.36 -15.46 -23.74
CA GLN A 482 21.76 -15.82 -23.98
C GLN A 482 22.37 -16.68 -22.86
N GLN A 483 21.55 -17.13 -21.90
CA GLN A 483 21.96 -17.88 -20.71
C GLN A 483 21.31 -19.28 -20.73
N PRO A 484 21.79 -20.22 -21.57
CA PRO A 484 21.13 -21.51 -21.78
C PRO A 484 20.99 -22.34 -20.50
N GLU A 485 21.93 -22.20 -19.57
CA GLU A 485 21.87 -22.87 -18.26
C GLU A 485 20.65 -22.41 -17.45
N GLN A 486 20.42 -21.08 -17.35
CA GLN A 486 19.30 -20.53 -16.59
C GLN A 486 17.94 -20.83 -17.25
N LEU A 487 17.89 -20.83 -18.59
CA LEU A 487 16.70 -21.31 -19.32
C LEU A 487 16.43 -22.80 -19.02
N GLY A 488 17.47 -23.62 -18.93
CA GLY A 488 17.37 -25.02 -18.51
C GLY A 488 16.79 -25.15 -17.10
N TRP A 489 17.14 -24.26 -16.18
CA TRP A 489 16.56 -24.24 -14.83
C TRP A 489 15.05 -23.97 -14.85
N LEU A 490 14.57 -23.02 -15.66
CA LEU A 490 13.13 -22.78 -15.84
C LEU A 490 12.42 -24.00 -16.43
N GLY A 491 13.04 -24.66 -17.41
CA GLY A 491 12.49 -25.88 -18.02
C GLY A 491 12.40 -27.04 -17.04
N ASP A 492 13.40 -27.18 -16.15
CA ASP A 492 13.35 -28.15 -15.03
C ASP A 492 12.20 -27.86 -14.08
N TYR A 493 11.99 -26.59 -13.72
CA TYR A 493 10.88 -26.18 -12.84
C TYR A 493 9.52 -26.50 -13.49
N ALA A 494 9.36 -26.20 -14.78
CA ALA A 494 8.16 -26.53 -15.54
C ALA A 494 7.83 -28.03 -15.50
N ARG A 495 8.85 -28.88 -15.73
CA ARG A 495 8.71 -30.35 -15.62
C ARG A 495 8.31 -30.76 -14.20
N GLN A 496 8.95 -30.20 -13.18
CA GLN A 496 8.62 -30.50 -11.79
C GLN A 496 7.15 -30.17 -11.47
N LEU A 497 6.64 -29.00 -11.87
CA LEU A 497 5.24 -28.64 -11.64
C LEU A 497 4.26 -29.59 -12.34
N SER A 498 4.60 -30.04 -13.56
CA SER A 498 3.77 -30.99 -14.30
C SER A 498 3.62 -32.33 -13.58
N VAL A 499 4.69 -32.82 -12.94
CA VAL A 499 4.69 -34.06 -12.14
C VAL A 499 3.95 -33.88 -10.82
N MET A 500 4.10 -32.74 -10.16
CA MET A 500 3.45 -32.45 -8.88
C MET A 500 1.92 -32.34 -8.96
N GLY A 501 1.34 -32.17 -10.15
CA GLY A 501 -0.11 -32.11 -10.33
C GLY A 501 -0.76 -30.89 -9.69
N ILE A 502 -0.06 -29.75 -9.61
CA ILE A 502 -0.55 -28.50 -8.99
C ILE A 502 -1.83 -27.98 -9.66
N ALA A 503 -2.03 -28.36 -10.92
CA ALA A 503 -3.27 -28.29 -11.69
C ALA A 503 -4.53 -28.77 -10.94
N SER A 504 -4.38 -29.75 -10.03
CA SER A 504 -5.43 -30.47 -9.32
C SER A 504 -5.36 -30.30 -7.79
N ALA A 505 -4.44 -29.47 -7.29
CA ALA A 505 -4.30 -29.25 -5.85
C ALA A 505 -5.56 -28.59 -5.27
N ALA A 506 -5.97 -29.00 -4.06
CA ALA A 506 -7.19 -28.51 -3.40
C ALA A 506 -7.22 -26.97 -3.26
N PRO A 507 -8.41 -26.34 -3.21
CA PRO A 507 -8.54 -24.89 -3.18
C PRO A 507 -7.83 -24.22 -2.01
N PRO A 508 -7.03 -23.16 -2.26
CA PRO A 508 -6.40 -22.39 -1.20
C PRO A 508 -7.40 -21.43 -0.50
N ARG A 509 -8.65 -21.28 -0.98
CA ARG A 509 -9.72 -20.55 -0.27
C ARG A 509 -10.06 -21.16 1.11
N ALA A 510 -9.96 -22.48 1.27
CA ALA A 510 -10.10 -23.14 2.57
C ALA A 510 -8.97 -22.79 3.57
N ARG A 511 -7.95 -22.05 3.10
CA ARG A 511 -6.70 -21.74 3.78
C ARG A 511 -6.50 -20.23 3.97
N ALA A 512 -7.50 -19.38 3.76
CA ALA A 512 -7.38 -17.95 4.05
C ALA A 512 -8.01 -17.59 5.41
N VAL A 513 -7.23 -16.92 6.24
CA VAL A 513 -7.66 -16.31 7.50
C VAL A 513 -7.45 -14.82 7.33
N PHE A 514 -8.50 -14.00 7.41
CA PHE A 514 -8.37 -12.57 7.14
C PHE A 514 -8.06 -11.75 8.40
N TYR A 515 -7.36 -10.63 8.25
CA TYR A 515 -7.20 -9.56 9.23
C TYR A 515 -7.43 -8.18 8.62
N PRO A 516 -7.81 -7.17 9.42
CA PRO A 516 -8.01 -5.81 8.93
C PRO A 516 -6.70 -5.21 8.38
N ARG A 517 -6.68 -4.84 7.10
CA ARG A 517 -5.47 -4.28 6.46
C ARG A 517 -4.96 -2.99 7.13
N THR A 518 -5.89 -2.20 7.66
CA THR A 518 -5.58 -0.97 8.39
C THR A 518 -5.00 -1.23 9.78
N TYR A 519 -5.08 -2.47 10.31
CA TYR A 519 -4.41 -2.84 11.55
C TYR A 519 -2.94 -3.22 11.30
N ARG A 520 -2.11 -2.18 11.31
CA ARG A 520 -0.70 -2.19 10.91
C ARG A 520 0.25 -3.19 11.62
N PRO A 521 0.03 -3.62 12.87
CA PRO A 521 0.91 -4.61 13.51
C PRO A 521 0.86 -6.01 12.89
N LEU A 522 -0.16 -6.32 12.08
CA LEU A 522 -0.27 -7.61 11.40
C LEU A 522 0.28 -7.50 9.98
N GLN A 523 0.88 -8.60 9.52
CA GLN A 523 1.47 -8.74 8.20
C GLN A 523 1.08 -10.09 7.59
N PRO A 524 1.06 -10.20 6.25
CA PRO A 524 0.73 -11.46 5.60
C PRO A 524 1.75 -12.54 5.97
N ARG A 525 1.28 -13.71 6.42
CA ARG A 525 2.18 -14.82 6.79
C ARG A 525 1.49 -16.19 6.74
N PRO A 526 2.23 -17.27 6.49
CA PRO A 526 1.69 -18.62 6.65
C PRO A 526 1.46 -18.94 8.13
N LEU A 527 0.50 -19.82 8.38
CA LEU A 527 0.13 -20.40 9.67
C LEU A 527 0.54 -21.88 9.71
N GLN A 528 0.66 -22.44 10.91
CA GLN A 528 1.12 -23.82 11.14
C GLN A 528 0.27 -24.89 10.47
N ASP A 529 -1.03 -24.63 10.30
CA ASP A 529 -1.96 -25.53 9.60
C ASP A 529 -1.87 -25.43 8.07
N GLY A 530 -0.94 -24.64 7.54
CA GLY A 530 -0.76 -24.37 6.12
C GLY A 530 -1.75 -23.34 5.56
N SER A 531 -2.58 -22.73 6.41
CA SER A 531 -3.36 -21.55 6.05
C SER A 531 -2.50 -20.28 6.03
N TRP A 532 -3.05 -19.18 5.52
CA TRP A 532 -2.41 -17.87 5.44
C TRP A 532 -3.23 -16.85 6.19
N TRP A 533 -2.56 -16.03 6.99
CA TRP A 533 -3.14 -14.84 7.58
C TRP A 533 -2.98 -13.68 6.61
N LEU A 534 -4.08 -13.14 6.09
CA LEU A 534 -4.11 -12.26 4.91
C LEU A 534 -4.90 -10.97 5.17
N PRO A 535 -4.52 -9.82 4.57
CA PRO A 535 -5.22 -8.55 4.77
C PRO A 535 -6.56 -8.50 4.03
N THR A 536 -7.51 -7.74 4.57
CA THR A 536 -8.81 -7.45 3.91
C THR A 536 -9.25 -6.00 4.18
N ASP A 537 -10.10 -5.46 3.28
CA ASP A 537 -10.82 -4.19 3.44
C ASP A 537 -12.22 -4.37 4.08
N ARG A 538 -12.58 -5.58 4.54
CA ARG A 538 -13.85 -5.82 5.25
C ARG A 538 -13.96 -4.94 6.50
N GLU A 539 -15.20 -4.56 6.82
CA GLU A 539 -15.50 -3.84 8.04
C GLU A 539 -15.09 -4.66 9.27
N TYR A 540 -14.55 -3.97 10.27
CA TYR A 540 -13.96 -4.60 11.44
C TYR A 540 -14.06 -3.75 12.70
N ALA A 541 -13.85 -4.41 13.84
CA ALA A 541 -13.58 -3.74 15.12
C ALA A 541 -12.39 -4.40 15.81
N LEU A 542 -11.57 -3.61 16.51
CA LEU A 542 -10.36 -4.07 17.21
C LEU A 542 -10.56 -4.04 18.72
N TYR A 543 -9.99 -5.03 19.40
CA TYR A 543 -10.07 -5.20 20.84
C TYR A 543 -8.70 -5.52 21.43
N ASN A 544 -8.29 -4.75 22.43
CA ASN A 544 -7.02 -4.93 23.14
C ASN A 544 -7.28 -5.43 24.56
N PHE A 545 -6.74 -6.60 24.91
CA PHE A 545 -6.90 -7.22 26.24
C PHE A 545 -5.62 -7.22 27.09
N GLY A 546 -4.62 -6.40 26.76
CA GLY A 546 -3.35 -6.37 27.49
C GLY A 546 -2.57 -7.68 27.36
N ALA A 547 -2.07 -8.24 28.47
CA ALA A 547 -1.35 -9.51 28.48
C ALA A 547 -2.24 -10.72 28.11
N ALA A 548 -3.56 -10.59 28.27
CA ALA A 548 -4.53 -11.64 27.92
C ALA A 548 -4.78 -11.76 26.40
N GLY A 549 -4.12 -10.94 25.57
CA GLY A 549 -4.15 -11.05 24.12
C GLY A 549 -4.86 -9.90 23.42
N ARG A 550 -5.28 -10.16 22.19
CA ARG A 550 -5.94 -9.23 21.28
C ARG A 550 -7.09 -9.95 20.57
N ALA A 551 -8.05 -9.19 20.08
CA ALA A 551 -9.04 -9.70 19.16
C ALA A 551 -9.44 -8.67 18.10
N TYR A 552 -9.99 -9.14 16.99
CA TYR A 552 -10.80 -8.32 16.09
C TYR A 552 -12.04 -9.08 15.68
N SER A 553 -13.09 -8.35 15.29
CA SER A 553 -14.23 -8.91 14.57
C SER A 553 -14.15 -8.51 13.11
N LEU A 554 -14.51 -9.42 12.19
CA LEU A 554 -14.76 -9.12 10.78
C LEU A 554 -16.22 -9.38 10.46
N SER A 555 -16.80 -8.52 9.60
CA SER A 555 -18.10 -8.78 8.97
C SER A 555 -17.94 -9.85 7.88
N GLU A 556 -18.36 -11.08 8.17
CA GLU A 556 -18.41 -12.19 7.20
C GLU A 556 -19.84 -12.37 6.66
N PRO A 557 -20.03 -13.02 5.48
CA PRO A 557 -21.36 -13.30 4.93
C PRO A 557 -22.29 -14.05 5.90
N GLU A 558 -21.75 -14.92 6.76
CA GLU A 558 -22.49 -15.70 7.74
C GLU A 558 -22.74 -14.96 9.08
N GLY A 559 -22.21 -13.74 9.21
CA GLY A 559 -22.27 -12.93 10.43
C GLY A 559 -20.89 -12.59 11.00
N PRO A 560 -20.81 -11.81 12.08
CA PRO A 560 -19.52 -11.40 12.63
C PRO A 560 -18.73 -12.58 13.21
N VAL A 561 -17.46 -12.70 12.82
CA VAL A 561 -16.52 -13.70 13.34
C VAL A 561 -15.44 -12.99 14.15
N PHE A 562 -15.13 -13.51 15.34
CA PHE A 562 -14.05 -13.00 16.18
C PHE A 562 -12.77 -13.79 15.96
N TYR A 563 -11.64 -13.08 15.91
CA TYR A 563 -10.30 -13.66 15.76
C TYR A 563 -9.51 -13.26 16.99
N LEU A 564 -9.08 -14.24 17.78
CA LEU A 564 -8.35 -14.01 19.03
C LEU A 564 -6.91 -14.50 18.89
N TRP A 565 -5.93 -13.69 19.28
CA TRP A 565 -4.52 -14.09 19.26
C TRP A 565 -3.74 -13.40 20.38
N ASN A 566 -2.56 -13.92 20.68
CA ASN A 566 -1.60 -13.29 21.58
C ASN A 566 -0.25 -13.14 20.87
N PRO A 567 0.22 -11.91 20.61
CA PRO A 567 1.42 -11.68 19.81
C PRO A 567 2.72 -12.14 20.48
N THR A 568 2.76 -12.32 21.80
CA THR A 568 4.01 -12.56 22.54
C THR A 568 4.21 -14.00 22.96
N GLU A 569 3.14 -14.71 23.32
CA GLU A 569 3.23 -16.06 23.87
C GLU A 569 1.95 -16.87 23.63
N THR A 570 2.08 -18.19 23.72
CA THR A 570 0.93 -19.10 23.77
C THR A 570 0.44 -19.23 25.21
N ARG A 571 -0.85 -18.98 25.44
CA ARG A 571 -1.48 -19.06 26.77
C ARG A 571 -2.95 -19.46 26.70
N GLN A 572 -3.49 -19.92 27.82
CA GLN A 572 -4.92 -20.16 27.98
C GLN A 572 -5.63 -18.89 28.48
N ILE A 573 -6.83 -18.66 27.95
CA ILE A 573 -7.77 -17.62 28.36
C ILE A 573 -9.15 -18.22 28.61
N LYS A 574 -9.94 -17.61 29.49
CA LYS A 574 -11.32 -18.03 29.75
C LYS A 574 -12.31 -16.99 29.29
N LEU A 575 -13.29 -17.42 28.52
CA LEU A 575 -14.40 -16.60 28.02
C LEU A 575 -15.68 -17.02 28.73
N LYS A 576 -16.42 -16.06 29.30
CA LYS A 576 -17.78 -16.33 29.82
C LYS A 576 -18.74 -16.51 28.65
N ILE A 577 -19.43 -17.64 28.59
CA ILE A 577 -20.43 -17.91 27.56
C ILE A 577 -21.69 -17.09 27.87
N PRO A 578 -22.13 -16.18 26.97
CA PRO A 578 -23.34 -15.38 27.19
C PRO A 578 -24.59 -16.28 27.21
N LYS A 579 -25.60 -15.93 28.01
CA LYS A 579 -26.86 -16.69 28.10
C LYS A 579 -27.52 -16.88 26.74
N GLN A 580 -27.39 -15.90 25.84
CA GLN A 580 -27.90 -15.93 24.47
C GLN A 580 -27.38 -17.13 23.66
N ALA A 581 -26.12 -17.54 23.89
CA ALA A 581 -25.51 -18.69 23.21
C ALA A 581 -25.99 -20.05 23.75
N SER A 582 -26.78 -20.04 24.84
CA SER A 582 -27.34 -21.22 25.48
C SER A 582 -28.87 -21.32 25.33
N LEU A 583 -29.50 -20.40 24.59
CA LEU A 583 -30.92 -20.44 24.28
C LEU A 583 -31.23 -21.55 23.27
N ALA A 584 -32.42 -22.16 23.38
CA ALA A 584 -32.88 -23.15 22.41
C ALA A 584 -32.99 -22.51 21.01
N GLY A 585 -32.38 -23.14 20.00
CA GLY A 585 -32.32 -22.62 18.62
C GLY A 585 -31.15 -21.68 18.32
N ALA A 586 -30.30 -21.35 19.30
CA ALA A 586 -29.09 -20.59 19.04
C ALA A 586 -28.09 -21.40 18.18
N PRO A 587 -27.40 -20.78 17.21
CA PRO A 587 -26.38 -21.46 16.42
C PRO A 587 -25.25 -21.95 17.34
N PRO A 588 -24.68 -23.15 17.09
CA PRO A 588 -23.66 -23.70 17.94
C PRO A 588 -22.39 -22.84 17.90
N LEU A 589 -21.84 -22.54 19.07
CA LEU A 589 -20.50 -21.98 19.18
C LEU A 589 -19.50 -22.92 18.54
N ALA A 590 -18.64 -22.38 17.68
CA ALA A 590 -17.56 -23.12 17.04
C ALA A 590 -16.28 -22.30 17.06
N TRP A 591 -15.14 -22.97 17.09
CA TRP A 591 -13.84 -22.34 17.01
C TRP A 591 -12.88 -23.17 16.17
N LEU A 592 -11.93 -22.51 15.52
CA LEU A 592 -10.91 -23.15 14.70
C LEU A 592 -9.52 -22.57 15.02
N PRO A 593 -8.50 -23.42 15.24
CA PRO A 593 -8.56 -24.89 15.27
C PRO A 593 -9.33 -25.47 16.47
N ALA A 594 -10.03 -26.59 16.30
CA ALA A 594 -10.97 -27.13 17.29
C ALA A 594 -10.26 -27.63 18.57
N GLU A 595 -9.07 -28.18 18.43
CA GLU A 595 -8.22 -28.66 19.52
C GLU A 595 -7.71 -27.55 20.46
N ARG A 596 -7.83 -26.28 20.05
CA ARG A 596 -7.43 -25.13 20.88
C ARG A 596 -8.50 -24.69 21.87
N GLY A 597 -9.64 -25.37 21.98
CA GLY A 597 -10.71 -24.95 22.90
C GLY A 597 -11.43 -26.09 23.61
N VAL A 598 -11.86 -25.81 24.84
CA VAL A 598 -12.67 -26.69 25.66
C VAL A 598 -13.85 -25.91 26.22
N ARG A 599 -15.07 -26.38 25.93
CA ARG A 599 -16.31 -25.78 26.41
C ARG A 599 -16.83 -26.52 27.64
N THR A 600 -17.15 -25.78 28.69
CA THR A 600 -17.98 -26.23 29.83
C THR A 600 -19.36 -25.56 29.76
N LYS A 601 -20.17 -25.69 30.82
CA LYS A 601 -21.55 -25.16 30.84
C LYS A 601 -21.62 -23.64 30.62
N ASP A 602 -20.72 -22.88 31.24
CA ASP A 602 -20.74 -21.41 31.28
C ASP A 602 -19.44 -20.76 30.80
N THR A 603 -18.42 -21.56 30.52
CA THR A 603 -17.07 -21.08 30.20
C THR A 603 -16.52 -21.77 28.96
N LEU A 604 -15.91 -20.98 28.09
CA LEU A 604 -15.09 -21.47 26.97
C LEU A 604 -13.63 -21.15 27.28
N THR A 605 -12.81 -22.16 27.47
CA THR A 605 -11.35 -22.00 27.62
C THR A 605 -10.71 -22.14 26.25
N LEU A 606 -9.92 -21.15 25.83
CA LEU A 606 -9.18 -21.15 24.57
C LEU A 606 -7.68 -21.04 24.82
N THR A 607 -6.88 -21.81 24.08
CA THR A 607 -5.44 -21.64 23.96
C THR A 607 -5.17 -20.71 22.77
N ILE A 608 -4.70 -19.49 23.04
CA ILE A 608 -4.34 -18.51 22.01
C ILE A 608 -2.82 -18.30 22.02
N GLY A 609 -2.24 -18.08 20.85
CA GLY A 609 -0.82 -17.76 20.70
C GLY A 609 -0.63 -16.76 19.57
N PRO A 610 0.57 -16.66 18.98
CA PRO A 610 0.83 -15.71 17.89
C PRO A 610 -0.13 -15.85 16.71
N GLU A 611 -0.68 -17.05 16.48
CA GLU A 611 -1.66 -17.35 15.43
C GLU A 611 -3.11 -17.19 15.93
N PRO A 612 -4.01 -16.69 15.07
CA PRO A 612 -5.39 -16.42 15.45
C PRO A 612 -6.21 -17.70 15.63
N VAL A 613 -7.06 -17.70 16.64
CA VAL A 613 -8.19 -18.63 16.80
C VAL A 613 -9.44 -17.92 16.29
N ARG A 614 -10.13 -18.55 15.35
CA ARG A 614 -11.43 -18.07 14.84
C ARG A 614 -12.54 -18.54 15.77
N LEU A 615 -13.45 -17.66 16.12
CA LEU A 615 -14.57 -17.90 17.02
C LEU A 615 -15.87 -17.45 16.35
N TYR A 616 -16.72 -18.43 16.04
CA TYR A 616 -17.97 -18.27 15.31
C TYR A 616 -19.16 -18.26 16.27
N ASN A 617 -20.22 -17.59 15.87
CA ASN A 617 -21.53 -17.57 16.56
C ASN A 617 -21.48 -17.07 18.01
N PHE A 618 -20.41 -16.39 18.42
CA PHE A 618 -20.28 -15.85 19.77
C PHE A 618 -21.03 -14.50 19.85
N PRO A 619 -22.09 -14.38 20.66
CA PRO A 619 -23.11 -13.34 20.45
C PRO A 619 -22.74 -11.95 21.00
N SER A 620 -21.53 -11.78 21.56
CA SER A 620 -21.05 -10.51 22.10
C SER A 620 -19.52 -10.45 22.08
N LEU A 621 -18.88 -9.39 22.56
CA LEU A 621 -17.42 -9.33 22.66
C LEU A 621 -16.85 -10.48 23.53
N PRO A 622 -15.97 -11.37 23.00
CA PRO A 622 -15.31 -12.42 23.77
C PRO A 622 -14.20 -11.84 24.66
N LEU A 623 -14.60 -11.19 25.76
CA LEU A 623 -13.69 -10.60 26.74
C LEU A 623 -13.06 -11.68 27.65
N PRO A 624 -11.72 -11.83 27.69
CA PRO A 624 -11.06 -12.74 28.62
C PRO A 624 -11.29 -12.34 30.08
N GLN A 625 -11.65 -13.31 30.92
CA GLN A 625 -11.92 -13.07 32.35
C GLN A 625 -10.68 -12.58 33.11
N GLU A 626 -9.49 -12.96 32.65
CA GLU A 626 -8.20 -12.63 33.26
C GLU A 626 -7.69 -11.21 32.89
N ALA A 627 -8.21 -10.62 31.80
CA ALA A 627 -7.66 -9.38 31.23
C ALA A 627 -7.65 -8.21 32.23
N PHE A 628 -8.76 -8.00 32.93
CA PHE A 628 -8.88 -6.91 33.90
C PHE A 628 -8.11 -7.20 35.20
N PRO A 629 -8.23 -8.38 35.85
CA PRO A 629 -7.43 -8.70 37.05
C PRO A 629 -5.91 -8.58 36.84
N GLU A 630 -5.38 -9.09 35.73
CA GLU A 630 -3.94 -9.04 35.45
C GLU A 630 -3.44 -7.61 35.24
N LEU A 631 -4.18 -6.83 34.44
CA LEU A 631 -3.82 -5.43 34.22
C LEU A 631 -3.94 -4.60 35.50
N MET A 632 -4.90 -4.91 36.37
CA MET A 632 -5.05 -4.27 37.68
C MET A 632 -3.85 -4.56 38.58
N ALA A 633 -3.36 -5.81 38.62
CA ALA A 633 -2.17 -6.15 39.39
C ALA A 633 -0.91 -5.42 38.88
N ARG A 634 -0.78 -5.28 37.55
CA ARG A 634 0.29 -4.45 36.96
C ARG A 634 0.14 -2.98 37.35
N ALA A 635 -1.06 -2.44 37.30
CA ALA A 635 -1.35 -1.06 37.71
C ALA A 635 -0.97 -0.82 39.18
N GLU A 636 -1.35 -1.73 40.08
CA GLU A 636 -0.99 -1.69 41.51
C GLU A 636 0.55 -1.73 41.71
N THR A 637 1.27 -2.51 40.90
CA THR A 637 2.76 -2.55 40.90
C THR A 637 3.37 -1.21 40.45
N LEU A 638 2.82 -0.59 39.41
CA LEU A 638 3.31 0.71 38.92
C LEU A 638 3.03 1.83 39.95
N VAL A 639 1.87 1.80 40.63
CA VAL A 639 1.58 2.72 41.74
C VAL A 639 2.60 2.56 42.87
N ALA A 640 2.99 1.33 43.20
CA ALA A 640 4.05 1.09 44.19
C ALA A 640 5.41 1.70 43.76
N ALA A 641 5.75 1.58 42.48
CA ALA A 641 6.96 2.21 41.92
C ALA A 641 6.89 3.75 41.93
N LEU A 642 5.73 4.34 41.62
CA LEU A 642 5.51 5.79 41.72
C LEU A 642 5.67 6.28 43.16
N ASN A 643 5.10 5.56 44.13
CA ASN A 643 5.26 5.84 45.56
C ASN A 643 6.73 5.78 45.99
N LYS A 644 7.48 4.77 45.52
CA LYS A 644 8.93 4.65 45.79
C LYS A 644 9.72 5.86 45.24
N ARG A 645 9.30 6.42 44.11
CA ARG A 645 9.86 7.65 43.53
C ARG A 645 9.27 8.95 44.11
N LYS A 646 8.33 8.84 45.06
CA LYS A 646 7.63 9.98 45.70
C LYS A 646 6.94 10.90 44.68
N LEU A 647 6.37 10.33 43.63
CA LEU A 647 5.58 11.08 42.64
C LEU A 647 4.16 11.33 43.17
N ASN A 648 3.71 12.58 43.09
CA ASN A 648 2.44 13.04 43.67
C ASN A 648 1.21 12.35 43.05
N GLU A 649 1.32 11.90 41.80
CA GLU A 649 0.26 11.23 41.04
C GLU A 649 -0.13 9.87 41.64
N ALA A 650 0.72 9.26 42.48
CA ALA A 650 0.47 7.93 43.04
C ALA A 650 -0.81 7.86 43.88
N ALA A 651 -1.11 8.90 44.68
CA ALA A 651 -2.32 8.98 45.48
C ALA A 651 -3.59 9.06 44.60
N LEU A 652 -3.54 9.86 43.53
CA LEU A 652 -4.65 9.98 42.57
C LEU A 652 -4.91 8.64 41.88
N PHE A 653 -3.88 7.99 41.34
CA PHE A 653 -4.04 6.69 40.69
C PHE A 653 -4.60 5.63 41.63
N THR A 654 -4.24 5.65 42.92
CA THR A 654 -4.78 4.71 43.92
C THR A 654 -6.32 4.84 44.04
N ILE A 655 -6.83 6.07 44.12
CA ILE A 655 -8.27 6.35 44.19
C ILE A 655 -8.97 5.94 42.89
N GLU A 656 -8.41 6.32 41.73
CA GLU A 656 -8.97 6.01 40.42
C GLU A 656 -9.05 4.51 40.16
N LEU A 657 -8.01 3.75 40.52
CA LEU A 657 -7.99 2.29 40.40
C LEU A 657 -9.03 1.64 41.31
N HIS A 658 -9.21 2.14 42.54
CA HIS A 658 -10.27 1.66 43.44
C HIS A 658 -11.66 1.82 42.80
N ASN A 659 -11.98 3.03 42.32
CA ASN A 659 -13.27 3.32 41.69
C ASN A 659 -13.52 2.47 40.44
N LEU A 660 -12.48 2.25 39.64
CA LEU A 660 -12.55 1.40 38.45
C LEU A 660 -12.79 -0.07 38.81
N LYS A 661 -12.13 -0.58 39.85
CA LYS A 661 -12.33 -1.94 40.39
C LYS A 661 -13.76 -2.16 40.89
N GLN A 662 -14.37 -1.16 41.52
CA GLN A 662 -15.78 -1.24 41.95
C GLN A 662 -16.75 -1.24 40.76
N ARG A 663 -16.55 -0.34 39.78
CA ARG A 663 -17.36 -0.28 38.55
C ARG A 663 -17.34 -1.60 37.77
N TYR A 664 -16.16 -2.23 37.66
CA TYR A 664 -16.02 -3.53 37.01
C TYR A 664 -16.80 -4.64 37.72
N LYS A 665 -16.81 -4.63 39.07
CA LYS A 665 -17.53 -5.63 39.87
C LYS A 665 -19.05 -5.45 39.88
N SER A 666 -19.55 -4.22 39.76
CA SER A 666 -20.97 -3.90 39.99
C SER A 666 -21.91 -4.17 38.81
N LYS A 667 -21.41 -4.53 37.62
CA LYS A 667 -22.22 -4.71 36.39
C LYS A 667 -21.90 -6.03 35.69
N SER A 668 -22.47 -7.13 36.19
CA SER A 668 -22.13 -8.50 35.81
C SER A 668 -22.58 -8.98 34.42
N ASP A 669 -23.31 -8.18 33.64
CA ASP A 669 -23.98 -8.64 32.40
C ASP A 669 -23.86 -7.73 31.16
N ILE A 670 -23.08 -6.64 31.17
CA ILE A 670 -22.84 -5.82 29.96
C ILE A 670 -21.36 -5.86 29.57
N THR A 671 -21.01 -6.74 28.62
CA THR A 671 -19.66 -6.92 28.08
C THR A 671 -19.03 -5.61 27.58
N THR A 672 -19.84 -4.68 27.06
CA THR A 672 -19.41 -3.34 26.64
C THR A 672 -18.85 -2.50 27.80
N THR A 673 -19.48 -2.51 28.98
CA THR A 673 -19.02 -1.73 30.13
C THR A 673 -17.75 -2.32 30.76
N ALA A 674 -17.65 -3.65 30.78
CA ALA A 674 -16.45 -4.34 31.25
C ALA A 674 -15.24 -4.02 30.35
N TYR A 675 -15.42 -4.03 29.02
CA TYR A 675 -14.37 -3.65 28.08
C TYR A 675 -14.00 -2.17 28.19
N GLN A 676 -14.97 -1.26 28.30
CA GLN A 676 -14.70 0.17 28.55
C GLN A 676 -13.85 0.38 29.82
N SER A 677 -14.15 -0.37 30.90
CA SER A 677 -13.36 -0.30 32.13
C SER A 677 -11.93 -0.82 31.93
N LEU A 678 -11.74 -1.84 31.10
CA LEU A 678 -10.43 -2.34 30.71
C LEU A 678 -9.63 -1.31 29.89
N VAL A 679 -10.25 -0.68 28.90
CA VAL A 679 -9.63 0.39 28.10
C VAL A 679 -9.23 1.58 28.98
N GLU A 680 -10.09 1.99 29.91
CA GLU A 680 -9.75 3.04 30.88
C GLU A 680 -8.56 2.64 31.76
N LEU A 681 -8.48 1.38 32.20
CA LEU A 681 -7.36 0.85 32.97
C LEU A 681 -6.06 0.85 32.16
N GLN A 682 -6.12 0.47 30.87
CA GLN A 682 -4.96 0.50 29.97
C GLN A 682 -4.40 1.92 29.85
N GLY A 683 -5.25 2.92 29.60
CA GLY A 683 -4.82 4.32 29.54
C GLY A 683 -4.13 4.81 30.83
N LYS A 684 -4.58 4.32 32.00
CA LYS A 684 -3.92 4.61 33.28
C LYS A 684 -2.55 3.93 33.38
N VAL A 685 -2.45 2.66 32.98
CA VAL A 685 -1.17 1.91 32.97
C VAL A 685 -0.16 2.58 32.03
N ASP A 686 -0.57 2.97 30.84
CA ASP A 686 0.30 3.65 29.87
C ASP A 686 0.80 4.98 30.41
N ARG A 687 -0.07 5.77 31.07
CA ARG A 687 0.32 7.01 31.74
C ARG A 687 1.32 6.76 32.88
N MET A 688 1.14 5.71 33.68
CA MET A 688 2.08 5.37 34.74
C MET A 688 3.44 4.91 34.18
N ASN A 689 3.45 4.10 33.12
CA ASN A 689 4.70 3.73 32.42
C ASN A 689 5.42 4.97 31.88
N LEU A 690 4.68 5.93 31.31
CA LEU A 690 5.22 7.20 30.83
C LEU A 690 5.89 8.02 31.95
N LEU A 691 5.34 8.00 33.16
CA LEU A 691 5.93 8.68 34.33
C LEU A 691 7.16 7.95 34.88
N LEU A 692 7.28 6.64 34.65
CA LEU A 692 8.35 5.80 35.21
C LEU A 692 9.53 5.55 34.27
N ARG A 693 9.38 5.74 32.95
CA ARG A 693 10.45 5.48 31.97
C ARG A 693 11.72 6.30 32.26
N PRO A 694 12.92 5.70 32.19
CA PRO A 694 14.19 6.41 32.40
C PRO A 694 14.76 7.02 31.11
N TYR A 695 14.00 6.99 30.02
CA TYR A 695 14.40 7.42 28.69
C TYR A 695 13.30 8.31 28.08
N LEU A 696 13.63 9.01 27.00
CA LEU A 696 12.70 9.79 26.20
C LEU A 696 12.44 9.07 24.87
N TRP A 697 11.17 8.81 24.59
CA TRP A 697 10.68 8.36 23.27
C TRP A 697 9.93 9.52 22.63
N ILE A 698 10.29 9.84 21.39
CA ILE A 698 9.74 10.95 20.62
C ILE A 698 9.30 10.41 19.26
N GLU A 699 8.03 10.54 18.95
CA GLU A 699 7.51 10.30 17.59
C GLU A 699 7.91 11.49 16.70
N ALA A 700 8.46 11.21 15.52
CA ALA A 700 8.94 12.26 14.63
C ALA A 700 7.78 13.11 14.08
N GLU A 701 6.60 12.51 13.89
CA GLU A 701 5.41 13.18 13.37
C GLU A 701 4.71 14.08 14.41
N ASP A 702 4.99 13.91 15.71
CA ASP A 702 4.35 14.70 16.78
C ASP A 702 4.95 16.11 16.92
N ILE A 703 6.03 16.42 16.19
CA ILE A 703 6.69 17.72 16.27
C ILE A 703 5.97 18.77 15.42
N THR A 704 5.81 19.97 15.96
CA THR A 704 5.16 21.09 15.23
C THR A 704 6.16 21.96 14.47
N GLY A 705 7.41 22.02 14.92
CA GLY A 705 8.49 22.81 14.33
C GLY A 705 9.35 22.03 13.34
N TYR A 706 8.88 21.85 12.11
CA TYR A 706 9.67 21.22 11.05
C TYR A 706 9.44 21.84 9.67
N THR A 707 10.46 21.70 8.82
CA THR A 707 10.42 22.07 7.40
C THR A 707 10.50 20.85 6.48
N PHE A 708 10.28 19.63 6.96
CA PHE A 708 9.96 18.46 6.14
C PHE A 708 8.70 18.67 5.29
N ASP A 709 8.59 17.90 4.21
CA ASP A 709 7.59 18.15 3.16
C ASP A 709 6.19 17.71 3.60
N MET A 710 6.10 16.62 4.36
CA MET A 710 4.83 16.02 4.75
C MET A 710 4.98 15.00 5.88
N ILE A 711 3.85 14.58 6.45
CA ILE A 711 3.71 13.33 7.20
C ILE A 711 3.04 12.32 6.26
N ASP A 712 3.60 11.11 6.19
CA ASP A 712 3.10 10.01 5.35
C ASP A 712 2.70 8.83 6.23
N GLU A 713 1.70 8.06 5.80
CA GLU A 713 1.36 6.81 6.46
C GLU A 713 2.36 5.73 6.09
N ARG A 714 2.85 4.98 7.09
CA ARG A 714 3.79 3.89 6.88
C ARG A 714 3.43 2.67 7.70
N VAL A 715 3.04 1.60 6.99
CA VAL A 715 2.72 0.32 7.62
C VAL A 715 3.94 -0.21 8.37
N GLY A 716 3.77 -0.50 9.66
CA GLY A 716 4.83 -1.04 10.51
C GLY A 716 5.81 -0.01 11.09
N ALA A 717 5.62 1.29 10.82
CA ALA A 717 6.29 2.37 11.53
C ALA A 717 5.67 2.57 12.94
N SER A 718 6.40 3.23 13.85
CA SER A 718 5.81 3.73 15.09
C SER A 718 4.71 4.75 14.79
N GLY A 719 3.66 4.77 15.60
CA GLY A 719 2.47 5.60 15.33
C GLY A 719 1.75 5.34 13.98
N GLY A 720 2.26 4.43 13.14
CA GLY A 720 1.83 4.21 11.76
C GLY A 720 2.18 5.33 10.78
N ARG A 721 3.03 6.29 11.16
CA ARG A 721 3.32 7.50 10.37
C ARG A 721 4.82 7.82 10.39
N VAL A 722 5.26 8.56 9.39
CA VAL A 722 6.64 9.03 9.28
C VAL A 722 6.68 10.46 8.78
N LEU A 723 7.66 11.23 9.25
CA LEU A 723 7.97 12.54 8.72
C LEU A 723 8.85 12.41 7.47
N VAL A 724 8.41 12.94 6.33
CA VAL A 724 9.04 12.71 5.03
C VAL A 724 9.63 13.98 4.42
N SER A 725 10.88 13.87 4.01
CA SER A 725 11.60 14.81 3.15
C SER A 725 11.84 14.13 1.80
N THR A 726 11.26 14.70 0.75
CA THR A 726 11.61 14.36 -0.64
C THR A 726 12.87 15.12 -1.03
N SER A 727 13.59 14.66 -2.06
CA SER A 727 14.78 15.38 -2.53
C SER A 727 14.41 16.80 -2.98
N ARG A 728 14.86 17.81 -2.24
CA ARG A 728 14.73 19.22 -2.63
C ARG A 728 15.80 19.62 -3.66
N PRO A 729 15.56 20.67 -4.46
CA PRO A 729 16.60 21.24 -5.31
C PRO A 729 17.81 21.68 -4.48
N THR A 730 19.01 21.56 -5.05
CA THR A 730 20.32 21.71 -4.39
C THR A 730 20.62 23.07 -3.76
N ASP A 731 19.81 24.09 -4.04
CA ASP A 731 20.01 25.46 -3.55
C ASP A 731 19.05 25.83 -2.38
N ALA A 732 18.21 24.89 -1.94
CA ALA A 732 17.28 25.08 -0.84
C ALA A 732 17.92 24.70 0.52
N THR A 733 17.51 25.38 1.59
CA THR A 733 17.84 24.99 2.97
C THR A 733 17.39 23.55 3.22
N PHE A 734 18.30 22.71 3.74
CA PHE A 734 17.98 21.31 4.05
C PHE A 734 16.78 21.22 5.00
N PRO A 735 15.82 20.31 4.73
CA PRO A 735 14.70 20.09 5.63
C PRO A 735 15.19 19.73 7.03
N ALA A 736 14.67 20.42 8.03
CA ALA A 736 15.04 20.23 9.43
C ALA A 736 13.80 19.95 10.29
N ALA A 737 13.96 19.12 11.30
CA ALA A 737 12.99 18.91 12.36
C ALA A 737 13.69 19.16 13.70
N THR A 738 13.13 20.06 14.52
CA THR A 738 13.73 20.49 15.79
C THR A 738 12.88 20.01 16.95
N PHE A 739 13.46 19.19 17.81
CA PHE A 739 12.83 18.54 18.95
C PHE A 739 13.31 19.19 20.25
N PRO A 740 12.44 19.89 20.99
CA PRO A 740 12.79 20.40 22.32
C PRO A 740 12.86 19.22 23.29
N ILE A 741 13.98 19.11 24.00
CA ILE A 741 14.19 18.08 25.01
C ILE A 741 14.58 18.73 26.34
N SER A 742 14.10 18.16 27.45
CA SER A 742 14.40 18.63 28.80
C SER A 742 15.10 17.53 29.59
N ILE A 743 16.29 17.83 30.08
CA ILE A 743 17.13 16.92 30.86
C ILE A 743 17.10 17.34 32.32
N ASN A 744 16.63 16.44 33.19
CA ASN A 744 16.40 16.74 34.61
C ASN A 744 17.68 16.68 35.46
N ALA A 745 18.69 15.94 35.01
CA ALA A 745 19.98 15.80 35.67
C ALA A 745 21.04 15.48 34.62
N GLU A 746 22.26 15.96 34.83
CA GLU A 746 23.37 15.65 33.93
C GLU A 746 23.55 14.14 33.79
N ASN A 747 23.54 13.64 32.55
CA ASN A 747 23.63 12.21 32.29
C ASN A 747 24.26 11.94 30.92
N SER A 748 24.96 10.80 30.81
CA SER A 748 25.41 10.29 29.51
C SER A 748 24.26 9.57 28.83
N LEU A 749 23.75 10.18 27.75
CA LEU A 749 22.59 9.70 27.02
C LEU A 749 23.00 9.29 25.60
N ARG A 750 22.54 8.11 25.19
CA ARG A 750 22.68 7.60 23.83
C ARG A 750 21.42 7.90 23.02
N LEU A 751 21.61 8.30 21.78
CA LEU A 751 20.54 8.62 20.85
C LEU A 751 20.44 7.55 19.77
N TYR A 752 19.22 7.05 19.58
CA TYR A 752 18.83 6.23 18.43
C TYR A 752 17.75 6.93 17.62
N ILE A 753 17.83 6.82 16.29
CA ILE A 753 16.87 7.41 15.35
C ILE A 753 16.39 6.33 14.39
N ALA A 754 15.09 6.11 14.26
CA ALA A 754 14.52 5.28 13.22
C ALA A 754 14.34 6.09 11.94
N ALA A 755 15.02 5.68 10.87
CA ALA A 755 15.06 6.39 9.61
C ALA A 755 15.14 5.45 8.40
N THR A 756 14.93 5.99 7.20
CA THR A 756 15.09 5.21 5.94
C THR A 756 16.49 4.61 5.81
N PRO A 757 16.63 3.31 5.45
CA PRO A 757 17.93 2.69 5.25
C PRO A 757 18.76 3.40 4.17
N GLY A 758 20.04 3.61 4.48
CA GLY A 758 20.97 4.32 3.60
C GLY A 758 20.75 5.83 3.53
N ALA A 759 19.84 6.41 4.34
CA ALA A 759 19.61 7.84 4.32
C ALA A 759 20.82 8.64 4.83
N ASN A 760 21.01 9.82 4.24
CA ASN A 760 22.03 10.78 4.67
C ASN A 760 21.35 11.92 5.46
N PHE A 761 21.71 12.04 6.74
CA PHE A 761 21.19 13.07 7.62
C PHE A 761 22.21 13.47 8.68
N ARG A 762 22.06 14.67 9.22
CA ARG A 762 22.87 15.17 10.35
C ARG A 762 22.02 15.36 11.58
N VAL A 763 22.66 15.14 12.72
CA VAL A 763 22.06 15.38 14.04
C VAL A 763 22.84 16.50 14.72
N LEU A 764 22.11 17.48 15.22
CA LEU A 764 22.65 18.64 15.93
C LEU A 764 22.04 18.70 17.32
N LEU A 765 22.84 19.05 18.32
CA LEU A 765 22.41 19.38 19.68
C LEU A 765 22.80 20.84 19.94
N ASP A 766 21.81 21.68 20.24
CA ASP A 766 22.01 23.11 20.50
C ASP A 766 22.82 23.83 19.40
N GLY A 767 22.58 23.43 18.14
CA GLY A 767 23.24 23.97 16.95
C GLY A 767 24.64 23.41 16.67
N GLN A 768 25.17 22.52 17.49
CA GLN A 768 26.46 21.85 17.30
C GLN A 768 26.27 20.38 16.88
N PRO A 769 27.20 19.76 16.15
CA PRO A 769 27.09 18.33 15.81
C PRO A 769 26.94 17.46 17.05
N TYR A 770 25.99 16.52 17.01
CA TYR A 770 25.75 15.59 18.12
C TYR A 770 26.98 14.70 18.34
N GLY A 771 27.69 14.89 19.46
CA GLY A 771 28.97 14.22 19.72
C GLY A 771 30.21 15.11 19.54
N GLY A 772 30.06 16.39 19.18
CA GLY A 772 31.16 17.33 18.97
C GLY A 772 31.78 17.23 17.57
N THR A 773 32.97 17.81 17.38
CA THR A 773 33.66 17.84 16.07
C THR A 773 34.04 16.47 15.53
N ASP A 774 34.18 15.48 16.41
CA ASP A 774 34.46 14.06 16.08
C ASP A 774 33.18 13.19 16.13
N ALA A 775 32.01 13.81 15.87
CA ALA A 775 30.72 13.13 15.93
C ALA A 775 30.71 11.83 15.10
N PRO A 776 30.26 10.70 15.68
CA PRO A 776 30.15 9.46 14.93
C PRO A 776 29.10 9.61 13.83
N VAL A 777 29.43 9.18 12.61
CA VAL A 777 28.45 9.03 11.53
C VAL A 777 27.37 8.06 12.00
N PRO A 778 26.06 8.40 11.89
CA PRO A 778 24.98 7.50 12.26
C PRO A 778 25.14 6.12 11.62
N ARG A 779 25.06 5.05 12.40
CA ARG A 779 25.22 3.67 11.90
C ARG A 779 23.94 2.86 12.07
N PRO A 780 23.46 2.13 11.05
CA PRO A 780 22.30 1.29 11.19
C PRO A 780 22.58 0.15 12.19
N ILE A 781 21.60 -0.18 13.02
CA ILE A 781 21.61 -1.26 14.00
C ILE A 781 20.34 -2.10 13.90
N GLY A 782 20.47 -3.39 14.17
CA GLY A 782 19.36 -4.34 14.11
C GLY A 782 18.84 -4.59 12.70
N GLU A 783 17.75 -5.35 12.62
CA GLU A 783 17.08 -5.63 11.36
C GLU A 783 16.19 -4.46 10.95
N PRO A 784 16.11 -4.13 9.65
CA PRO A 784 15.10 -3.22 9.13
C PRO A 784 13.68 -3.65 9.52
N PHE A 785 12.81 -2.67 9.68
CA PHE A 785 11.39 -2.84 9.97
C PHE A 785 10.55 -1.97 9.04
N ALA A 786 9.22 -2.02 9.18
CA ALA A 786 8.29 -1.34 8.26
C ALA A 786 8.58 -1.69 6.78
N VAL A 787 8.65 -2.98 6.46
CA VAL A 787 8.90 -3.49 5.09
C VAL A 787 10.27 -3.08 4.56
N GLY A 788 11.29 -3.12 5.42
CA GLY A 788 12.64 -2.70 5.07
C GLY A 788 12.76 -1.21 4.73
N THR A 789 11.72 -0.40 5.01
CA THR A 789 11.75 1.04 4.72
C THR A 789 12.27 1.87 5.89
N LEU A 790 12.46 1.26 7.06
CA LEU A 790 13.02 1.88 8.25
C LEU A 790 14.07 0.98 8.91
N VAL A 791 15.08 1.58 9.52
CA VAL A 791 16.07 0.92 10.38
C VAL A 791 16.46 1.87 11.50
N TRP A 792 16.83 1.34 12.66
CA TRP A 792 17.36 2.14 13.76
C TRP A 792 18.81 2.52 13.47
N TYR A 793 19.18 3.77 13.74
CA TYR A 793 20.53 4.29 13.66
C TYR A 793 21.05 4.62 15.06
N ASP A 794 22.23 4.12 15.41
CA ASP A 794 22.97 4.57 16.58
C ASP A 794 23.74 5.84 16.23
N CYS A 795 23.40 6.94 16.91
CA CYS A 795 24.01 8.26 16.73
C CYS A 795 25.07 8.57 17.79
N GLY A 796 25.39 7.60 18.66
CA GLY A 796 26.37 7.75 19.73
C GLY A 796 25.78 8.32 21.02
N ALA A 797 26.68 8.59 21.98
CA ALA A 797 26.32 9.08 23.31
C ALA A 797 27.00 10.42 23.62
N VAL A 798 26.29 11.30 24.34
CA VAL A 798 26.76 12.62 24.77
C VAL A 798 26.39 12.82 26.24
N VAL A 799 27.29 13.46 26.99
CA VAL A 799 26.96 13.96 28.33
C VAL A 799 26.11 15.21 28.15
N MET A 800 24.82 15.11 28.50
CA MET A 800 23.89 16.22 28.42
C MET A 800 23.74 16.87 29.79
N PRO A 801 24.04 18.17 29.95
CA PRO A 801 23.79 18.91 31.18
C PRO A 801 22.30 18.91 31.57
N ARG A 802 22.02 19.27 32.82
CA ARG A 802 20.65 19.59 33.23
C ARG A 802 20.19 20.86 32.51
N GLY A 803 19.06 20.82 31.82
CA GLY A 803 18.52 21.98 31.13
C GLY A 803 17.57 21.65 29.99
N ALA A 804 17.15 22.69 29.28
CA ALA A 804 16.45 22.56 28.01
C ALA A 804 17.47 22.55 26.88
N HIS A 805 17.31 21.65 25.93
CA HIS A 805 18.14 21.50 24.75
C HIS A 805 17.28 21.39 23.49
N GLN A 806 17.88 21.63 22.34
CA GLN A 806 17.27 21.42 21.04
C GLN A 806 18.03 20.35 20.27
N LEU A 807 17.36 19.24 20.00
CA LEU A 807 17.84 18.21 19.09
C LEU A 807 17.30 18.52 17.69
N GLU A 808 18.16 18.67 16.69
CA GLU A 808 17.75 18.97 15.32
C GLU A 808 18.26 17.89 14.36
N ILE A 809 17.36 17.37 13.52
CA ILE A 809 17.69 16.42 12.45
C ILE A 809 17.56 17.15 11.11
N ARG A 810 18.65 17.17 10.32
CA ARG A 810 18.68 17.74 8.96
C ARG A 810 18.76 16.64 7.91
N ALA A 811 17.82 16.65 6.98
CA ALA A 811 17.80 15.75 5.83
C ALA A 811 18.73 16.25 4.73
N GLU A 812 19.82 15.53 4.45
CA GLU A 812 20.75 15.83 3.35
C GLU A 812 20.42 14.97 2.11
N GLY A 813 19.12 14.85 1.83
CA GLY A 813 18.57 13.99 0.79
C GLY A 813 17.13 13.56 1.10
N ALA A 814 16.70 12.49 0.44
CA ALA A 814 15.44 11.84 0.78
C ALA A 814 15.55 11.14 2.14
N LEU A 815 14.58 11.37 3.03
CA LEU A 815 14.60 10.85 4.39
C LEU A 815 13.16 10.69 4.89
N SER A 816 12.82 9.51 5.40
CA SER A 816 11.69 9.32 6.32
C SER A 816 12.22 9.14 7.74
N LEU A 817 11.62 9.85 8.69
CA LEU A 817 11.88 9.71 10.13
C LEU A 817 10.65 9.16 10.83
N ASP A 818 10.85 8.17 11.69
CA ASP A 818 9.78 7.49 12.42
C ASP A 818 9.78 7.90 13.90
N ALA A 819 10.75 7.42 14.66
CA ALA A 819 10.85 7.68 16.09
C ALA A 819 12.29 7.89 16.55
N MET A 820 12.45 8.46 17.74
CA MET A 820 13.74 8.64 18.40
C MET A 820 13.70 8.12 19.82
N LEU A 821 14.80 7.49 20.24
CA LEU A 821 15.02 7.05 21.61
C LEU A 821 16.28 7.72 22.16
N LEU A 822 16.11 8.56 23.18
CA LEU A 822 17.21 9.13 23.95
C LEU A 822 17.23 8.47 25.34
N THR A 823 18.29 7.73 25.64
CA THR A 823 18.30 6.80 26.78
C THR A 823 19.64 6.70 27.49
N PRO A 824 19.68 6.44 28.82
CA PRO A 824 20.89 5.94 29.46
C PRO A 824 21.31 4.56 28.88
N PRO A 825 22.53 4.09 29.16
CA PRO A 825 22.97 2.75 28.78
C PRO A 825 22.01 1.65 29.25
N GLY A 826 21.76 0.65 28.41
CA GLY A 826 20.96 -0.54 28.75
C GLY A 826 19.60 -0.68 28.05
N TYR A 827 19.11 0.38 27.38
CA TYR A 827 17.92 0.29 26.53
C TYR A 827 18.33 0.42 25.06
N VAL A 828 17.94 -0.56 24.25
CA VAL A 828 18.18 -0.59 22.80
C VAL A 828 16.83 -0.78 22.12
N PRO A 829 16.47 0.08 21.15
CA PRO A 829 15.17 -0.02 20.49
C PRO A 829 15.15 -1.24 19.55
N ARG A 830 13.96 -1.84 19.37
CA ARG A 830 13.73 -2.94 18.43
C ARG A 830 12.34 -2.80 17.82
N GLY A 831 12.29 -2.67 16.49
CA GLY A 831 11.02 -2.46 15.77
C GLY A 831 10.35 -1.12 16.13
N PRO A 832 9.02 -1.03 15.99
CA PRO A 832 8.29 0.25 16.09
C PRO A 832 7.81 0.62 17.50
N MET A 833 8.14 -0.15 18.54
CA MET A 833 7.58 0.07 19.90
C MET A 833 8.64 0.58 20.88
N PRO A 834 8.28 1.48 21.83
CA PRO A 834 9.18 1.91 22.89
C PRO A 834 9.58 0.73 23.80
N PRO A 835 10.85 0.68 24.28
CA PRO A 835 11.29 -0.37 25.20
C PRO A 835 10.49 -0.34 26.51
N PRO A 836 9.97 -1.45 27.06
CA PRO A 836 9.20 -1.40 28.31
C PRO A 836 10.05 -0.92 29.51
N PHE A 837 9.42 -0.26 30.49
CA PHE A 837 10.07 0.04 31.76
C PHE A 837 10.40 -1.27 32.50
N LEU A 838 11.68 -1.47 32.79
CA LEU A 838 12.19 -2.57 33.59
C LEU A 838 12.34 -2.06 35.05
N PRO A 839 11.56 -2.57 36.01
CA PRO A 839 11.53 -2.09 37.39
C PRO A 839 12.80 -2.31 38.20
#